data_AF-A0A1Y2GN79-F1
#
_entry.id   AF-A0A1Y2GN79-F1
#
_cell.length_a   1.000
_cell.length_b   1.000
_cell.length_c   1.000
_cell.angle_alpha   90.00
_cell.angle_beta   90.00
_cell.angle_gamma   90.00
#
_symmetry.space_group_name_H-M   'P 1'
#
loop_
_entity.id
_entity.type
_entity.pdbx_description
1 polymer ?
#
loop_
_entity_poly.entity_id
_entity_poly.type
_entity_poly.pdbx_seq_one_letter_code
_entity_poly.pdbx_strand_id
1 'polypeptide(L)'
;MTAALAALQESTVPLYDRWHDGERKVQDLLHVREAVTRGSTYFRPYLTVQMQEFVPGLNYFFIGTLDSQGRPWVSILTGPKGFMQAPLDGNGKVLEIKTRLGQSLVTDEYEHEHEHEHEHKKGAIKEKDPSVTMPADPIFSNFIHGETFSSNKRMWGGVALDFSNRRRNKMNGVLYPHNILAADENSGDLHVRLTVEQTIGNCPKYITVRELDLFPSHLHTKSNDTVEYEPTKKSLNTNRNINTSEAQSLPLPLSLSSYGWLLPEEQAIIRQADCLFIASRFIDETLSDQTSGMDCNHRGGNPGFVRILEDNRLVFPDYSGNRFFNTLGNIANDDRVGLLFLDFETGDTLHLTGHAKIFIGMASQEIYPRSQRSIQITVDPYHILRRHALPFRMTVKELSPYNPIIPSTQHRIVYQNSSSTLGNLGQEQEQEGKKGQEVMVTLTGIKRHTADISTFEFRTSRPIHYIPGQYAVLDFSAYNTIGYRHMAPDDPSSLNDDYIRTWTISSAPFVSSSSPASSFSTSSTSSHGWEESSSFSMTIKRKPDGKISNLLHALNPDSLISEPFTVPLISTGGNFFLPPGPYVKTPLTSPSSSLVSSSSSPSNAFKTVKLAFFSGGIGSTPFISMIRGIRKRQLLSSYYKDVHNNDSNFQELFDIQWITSVPYFEDLLPEILYDLVKEQEQEQEQEEKNIKPNQPLTSLQLSVNAFLTREEQKTVAAYLNDHGIKNQSTKSNSSSNKIELHFKRLDIQALLEAIPDLVEDQERQILLCGPEPYLEAVRGYLHQLGIPAGRVLTEEFNF
;
A
#
# COMPACT_ATOMS: atom_id res chain seq x y z
N MET A 1 -22.27 53.70 4.40
CA MET A 1 -21.59 53.18 5.61
C MET A 1 -22.57 52.83 6.73
N THR A 2 -23.66 53.58 6.94
CA THR A 2 -24.64 53.36 8.02
C THR A 2 -25.62 52.20 7.80
N ALA A 3 -25.91 51.78 6.56
CA ALA A 3 -26.74 50.59 6.29
C ALA A 3 -25.99 49.25 6.42
N ALA A 4 -24.66 49.24 6.20
CA ALA A 4 -23.82 48.05 6.36
C ALA A 4 -23.53 47.72 7.83
N LEU A 5 -23.60 48.72 8.72
CA LEU A 5 -23.46 48.54 10.17
C LEU A 5 -24.74 48.01 10.82
N ALA A 6 -25.93 48.32 10.27
CA ALA A 6 -27.20 47.78 10.75
C ALA A 6 -27.37 46.28 10.43
N ALA A 7 -26.85 45.80 9.30
CA ALA A 7 -26.87 44.38 8.93
C ALA A 7 -25.91 43.51 9.78
N LEU A 8 -25.05 44.11 10.59
CA LEU A 8 -24.14 43.42 11.51
C LEU A 8 -24.68 43.33 12.95
N GLN A 9 -25.85 43.89 13.24
CA GLN A 9 -26.43 43.92 14.60
C GLN A 9 -27.73 43.12 14.77
N GLU A 10 -28.27 42.49 13.72
CA GLU A 10 -29.40 41.54 13.83
C GLU A 10 -28.95 40.12 13.49
N SER A 11 -28.28 39.47 14.44
CA SER A 11 -28.15 38.01 14.52
C SER A 11 -27.73 37.62 15.94
N THR A 12 -28.58 37.91 16.91
CA THR A 12 -28.53 37.30 18.26
C THR A 12 -29.18 35.92 18.29
N VAL A 13 -29.28 35.25 17.14
CA VAL A 13 -29.53 33.80 17.10
C VAL A 13 -28.18 33.14 17.39
N PRO A 14 -28.04 32.33 18.46
CA PRO A 14 -26.80 31.60 18.68
C PRO A 14 -26.48 30.81 17.40
N LEU A 15 -25.21 30.78 17.00
CA LEU A 15 -24.72 29.87 15.95
C LEU A 15 -25.08 28.45 16.37
N TYR A 16 -26.30 28.01 16.03
CA TYR A 16 -26.74 26.65 16.30
C TYR A 16 -25.74 25.75 15.59
N ASP A 17 -25.09 24.93 16.40
CA ASP A 17 -24.19 23.92 15.95
C ASP A 17 -24.94 22.99 14.98
N ARG A 18 -24.70 23.14 13.67
CA ARG A 18 -25.35 22.34 12.61
C ARG A 18 -24.74 20.95 12.47
N TRP A 19 -23.71 20.63 13.26
CA TRP A 19 -23.20 19.27 13.34
C TRP A 19 -24.26 18.40 14.03
N HIS A 20 -24.45 17.16 13.60
CA HIS A 20 -25.26 16.20 14.36
C HIS A 20 -24.39 15.45 15.39
N ASP A 21 -24.99 14.74 16.35
CA ASP A 21 -24.25 14.14 17.47
C ASP A 21 -23.16 13.16 17.04
N GLY A 22 -23.39 12.43 15.96
CA GLY A 22 -22.39 11.53 15.38
C GLY A 22 -21.14 12.27 14.92
N GLU A 23 -21.30 13.38 14.19
CA GLU A 23 -20.17 14.21 13.75
C GLU A 23 -19.42 14.80 14.94
N ARG A 24 -20.13 15.28 15.97
CA ARG A 24 -19.50 15.79 17.19
C ARG A 24 -18.63 14.74 17.86
N LYS A 25 -19.16 13.53 18.08
CA LYS A 25 -18.45 12.41 18.69
C LYS A 25 -17.14 12.11 17.96
N VAL A 26 -17.17 12.07 16.63
CA VAL A 26 -15.97 11.82 15.82
C VAL A 26 -14.99 13.01 15.88
N GLN A 27 -15.48 14.25 15.86
CA GLN A 27 -14.63 15.44 15.97
C GLN A 27 -13.94 15.56 17.33
N ASP A 28 -14.64 15.23 18.41
CA ASP A 28 -14.11 15.23 19.78
C ASP A 28 -13.08 14.12 19.96
N LEU A 29 -13.38 12.91 19.47
CA LEU A 29 -12.48 11.75 19.48
C LEU A 29 -11.16 12.02 18.74
N LEU A 30 -11.21 12.86 17.71
CA LEU A 30 -10.04 13.27 16.93
C LEU A 30 -9.42 14.58 17.40
N HIS A 31 -9.93 15.17 18.48
CA HIS A 31 -9.48 16.46 19.03
C HIS A 31 -9.43 17.59 18.00
N VAL A 32 -10.39 17.61 17.07
CA VAL A 32 -10.50 18.63 16.00
C VAL A 32 -11.74 19.51 16.12
N ARG A 33 -12.52 19.34 17.19
CA ARG A 33 -13.78 20.05 17.43
C ARG A 33 -13.65 21.57 17.28
N GLU A 34 -12.69 22.17 17.97
CA GLU A 34 -12.44 23.60 17.91
C GLU A 34 -12.05 24.07 16.49
N ALA A 35 -11.30 23.24 15.77
CA ALA A 35 -10.84 23.55 14.42
C ALA A 35 -11.96 23.56 13.38
N VAL A 36 -13.12 22.95 13.67
CA VAL A 36 -14.26 22.85 12.75
C VAL A 36 -15.49 23.63 13.21
N THR A 37 -15.40 24.40 14.29
CA THR A 37 -16.49 25.23 14.82
C THR A 37 -17.11 26.14 13.76
N ARG A 38 -16.30 26.73 12.86
CA ARG A 38 -16.81 27.56 11.74
C ARG A 38 -17.19 26.75 10.50
N GLY A 39 -16.88 25.46 10.46
CA GLY A 39 -17.13 24.57 9.32
C GLY A 39 -18.63 24.40 9.02
N SER A 40 -19.48 24.51 10.04
CA SER A 40 -20.94 24.47 9.89
C SER A 40 -21.48 25.60 8.99
N THR A 41 -20.73 26.70 8.85
CA THR A 41 -21.07 27.82 7.96
C THR A 41 -20.87 27.52 6.48
N TYR A 42 -20.37 26.33 6.10
CA TYR A 42 -20.29 25.91 4.69
C TYR A 42 -21.53 25.14 4.22
N PHE A 43 -22.37 24.64 5.15
CA PHE A 43 -23.63 24.02 4.79
C PHE A 43 -24.65 25.08 4.35
N ARG A 44 -25.27 24.86 3.19
CA ARG A 44 -26.33 25.72 2.66
C ARG A 44 -27.62 24.91 2.59
N PRO A 45 -28.77 25.47 2.99
CA PRO A 45 -30.02 24.76 2.89
C PRO A 45 -30.60 24.74 1.47
N TYR A 46 -29.81 25.03 0.44
CA TYR A 46 -30.23 25.17 -0.95
C TYR A 46 -29.04 24.91 -1.88
N LEU A 47 -29.32 24.62 -3.15
CA LEU A 47 -28.33 24.62 -4.24
C LEU A 47 -27.89 26.06 -4.49
N THR A 48 -26.59 26.34 -4.40
CA THR A 48 -26.06 27.65 -4.81
C THR A 48 -26.22 27.83 -6.32
N VAL A 49 -26.20 29.08 -6.81
CA VAL A 49 -26.27 29.36 -8.26
C VAL A 49 -25.21 28.56 -9.03
N GLN A 50 -23.99 28.49 -8.52
CA GLN A 50 -22.91 27.70 -9.11
C GLN A 50 -23.24 26.20 -9.19
N MET A 51 -23.97 25.65 -8.21
CA MET A 51 -24.42 24.25 -8.25
C MET A 51 -25.58 24.08 -9.23
N GLN A 52 -26.50 25.04 -9.29
CA GLN A 52 -27.63 25.02 -10.23
C GLN A 52 -27.16 25.07 -11.69
N GLU A 53 -26.04 25.75 -11.96
CA GLU A 53 -25.39 25.77 -13.28
C GLU A 53 -24.53 24.51 -13.54
N PHE A 54 -23.93 23.94 -12.50
CA PHE A 54 -23.03 22.78 -12.62
C PHE A 54 -23.79 21.49 -12.92
N VAL A 55 -24.87 21.22 -12.19
CA VAL A 55 -25.60 19.95 -12.26
C VAL A 55 -26.15 19.63 -13.66
N PRO A 56 -26.74 20.58 -14.41
CA PRO A 56 -27.20 20.33 -15.78
C PRO A 56 -26.08 19.94 -16.76
N GLY A 57 -24.83 20.29 -16.47
CA GLY A 57 -23.68 19.95 -17.32
C GLY A 57 -23.19 18.51 -17.20
N LEU A 58 -23.70 17.73 -16.24
CA LEU A 58 -23.25 16.37 -15.96
C LEU A 58 -23.97 15.32 -16.80
N ASN A 59 -23.32 14.17 -16.96
CA ASN A 59 -23.88 12.97 -17.61
C ASN A 59 -24.25 11.86 -16.63
N TYR A 60 -23.92 12.04 -15.35
CA TYR A 60 -24.15 11.06 -14.31
C TYR A 60 -24.29 11.72 -12.93
N PHE A 61 -24.95 11.02 -12.02
CA PHE A 61 -25.17 11.45 -10.65
C PHE A 61 -25.23 10.25 -9.71
N PHE A 62 -24.51 10.33 -8.61
CA PHE A 62 -24.50 9.26 -7.61
C PHE A 62 -25.46 9.60 -6.51
N ILE A 63 -26.33 8.64 -6.17
CA ILE A 63 -27.39 8.84 -5.21
C ILE A 63 -27.46 7.67 -4.22
N GLY A 64 -27.42 8.02 -2.95
CA GLY A 64 -27.70 7.14 -1.84
C GLY A 64 -29.20 7.11 -1.54
N THR A 65 -29.76 5.92 -1.37
CA THR A 65 -31.17 5.70 -1.01
C THR A 65 -31.30 4.57 0.03
N LEU A 66 -32.45 4.50 0.71
CA LEU A 66 -32.74 3.44 1.67
C LEU A 66 -33.73 2.44 1.08
N ASP A 67 -33.50 1.15 1.30
CA ASP A 67 -34.51 0.13 0.99
C ASP A 67 -35.61 0.06 2.06
N SER A 68 -36.57 -0.85 1.89
CA SER A 68 -37.71 -1.02 2.81
C SER A 68 -37.31 -1.48 4.23
N GLN A 69 -36.09 -1.99 4.39
CA GLN A 69 -35.50 -2.39 5.67
C GLN A 69 -34.56 -1.30 6.22
N GLY A 70 -34.50 -0.15 5.55
CA GLY A 70 -33.64 0.95 5.93
C GLY A 70 -32.16 0.73 5.63
N ARG A 71 -31.78 -0.27 4.83
CA ARG A 71 -30.39 -0.47 4.42
C ARG A 71 -29.99 0.56 3.38
N PRO A 72 -28.86 1.26 3.53
CA PRO A 72 -28.37 2.17 2.50
C PRO A 72 -27.86 1.43 1.27
N TRP A 73 -28.16 2.00 0.11
CA TRP A 73 -27.68 1.61 -1.21
C TRP A 73 -27.13 2.83 -1.94
N VAL A 74 -26.20 2.64 -2.88
CA VAL A 74 -25.71 3.70 -3.76
C VAL A 74 -25.96 3.31 -5.21
N SER A 75 -26.60 4.21 -5.97
CA SER A 75 -26.87 4.02 -7.40
C SER A 75 -26.21 5.13 -8.23
N ILE A 76 -26.02 4.86 -9.52
CA ILE A 76 -25.59 5.84 -10.51
C ILE A 76 -26.73 6.10 -11.51
N LEU A 77 -27.22 7.33 -11.53
CA LEU A 77 -28.16 7.83 -12.54
C LEU A 77 -27.38 8.38 -13.72
N THR A 78 -27.80 8.09 -14.94
CA THR A 78 -27.08 8.47 -16.16
C THR A 78 -28.00 9.13 -17.18
N GLY A 79 -27.53 10.13 -17.91
CA GLY A 79 -28.32 10.77 -18.96
C GLY A 79 -27.53 11.77 -19.78
N PRO A 80 -28.07 12.21 -20.93
CA PRO A 80 -27.48 13.32 -21.69
C PRO A 80 -27.45 14.58 -20.81
N LYS A 81 -26.61 15.55 -21.17
CA LYS A 81 -26.56 16.83 -20.46
C LYS A 81 -27.97 17.45 -20.40
N GLY A 82 -28.36 17.95 -19.23
CA GLY A 82 -29.71 18.44 -18.96
C GLY A 82 -30.71 17.39 -18.46
N PHE A 83 -30.32 16.11 -18.31
CA PHE A 83 -31.14 15.08 -17.66
C PHE A 83 -31.42 15.41 -16.18
N MET A 84 -30.53 16.17 -15.55
CA MET A 84 -30.74 16.81 -14.27
C MET A 84 -30.91 18.30 -14.45
N GLN A 85 -31.91 18.88 -13.80
CA GLN A 85 -32.21 20.30 -13.84
C GLN A 85 -32.42 20.83 -12.43
N ALA A 86 -31.85 22.00 -12.18
CA ALA A 86 -32.10 22.76 -10.97
C ALA A 86 -32.64 24.13 -11.41
N PRO A 87 -33.90 24.48 -11.07
CA PRO A 87 -34.47 25.75 -11.48
C PRO A 87 -33.63 26.93 -10.98
N LEU A 88 -33.30 27.87 -11.88
CA LEU A 88 -32.66 29.15 -11.57
C LEU A 88 -33.68 30.14 -10.97
N ASP A 89 -34.42 29.69 -9.96
CA ASP A 89 -35.51 30.44 -9.31
C ASP A 89 -35.04 31.21 -8.06
N GLY A 90 -33.76 31.09 -7.70
CA GLY A 90 -33.18 31.68 -6.50
C GLY A 90 -33.45 30.92 -5.20
N ASN A 91 -34.36 29.93 -5.20
CA ASN A 91 -34.68 29.11 -4.04
C ASN A 91 -33.73 27.91 -3.91
N GLY A 92 -33.33 27.32 -5.05
CA GLY A 92 -32.38 26.19 -5.09
C GLY A 92 -32.85 24.97 -4.31
N LYS A 93 -34.17 24.80 -4.14
CA LYS A 93 -34.78 23.76 -3.30
C LYS A 93 -35.17 22.50 -4.07
N VAL A 94 -35.11 22.54 -5.39
CA VAL A 94 -35.59 21.45 -6.23
C VAL A 94 -34.47 20.99 -7.15
N LEU A 95 -34.29 19.68 -7.24
CA LEU A 95 -33.50 18.99 -8.24
C LEU A 95 -34.43 18.04 -9.00
N GLU A 96 -34.70 18.35 -10.26
CA GLU A 96 -35.50 17.50 -11.14
C GLU A 96 -34.57 16.58 -11.93
N ILE A 97 -34.88 15.28 -11.94
CA ILE A 97 -34.10 14.27 -12.66
C ILE A 97 -35.04 13.50 -13.56
N LYS A 98 -34.73 13.47 -14.86
CA LYS A 98 -35.41 12.67 -15.87
C LYS A 98 -34.37 11.81 -16.58
N THR A 99 -34.35 10.53 -16.27
CA THR A 99 -33.34 9.57 -16.74
C THR A 99 -34.00 8.27 -17.21
N ARG A 100 -33.28 7.52 -18.03
CA ARG A 100 -33.58 6.13 -18.35
C ARG A 100 -32.36 5.28 -18.04
N LEU A 101 -32.45 4.44 -17.02
CA LEU A 101 -31.31 3.62 -16.59
C LEU A 101 -30.96 2.58 -17.65
N GLY A 102 -29.66 2.51 -18.02
CA GLY A 102 -29.14 1.52 -18.96
C GLY A 102 -29.27 1.87 -20.45
N GLN A 103 -29.75 3.07 -20.82
CA GLN A 103 -29.72 3.53 -22.22
C GLN A 103 -28.43 4.30 -22.54
N SER A 104 -27.92 4.13 -23.77
CA SER A 104 -26.82 4.94 -24.32
C SER A 104 -27.11 6.45 -24.18
N LEU A 105 -26.07 7.25 -23.92
CA LEU A 105 -26.19 8.70 -23.67
C LEU A 105 -26.48 9.56 -24.91
N VAL A 106 -26.74 8.93 -26.06
CA VAL A 106 -27.03 9.59 -27.34
C VAL A 106 -28.53 9.94 -27.40
N THR A 107 -28.85 11.21 -27.64
CA THR A 107 -30.20 11.68 -27.99
C THR A 107 -30.45 11.52 -29.48
N ASP A 108 -31.70 11.23 -29.88
CA ASP A 108 -32.16 11.02 -31.27
C ASP A 108 -31.98 12.23 -32.22
N GLU A 109 -31.18 13.25 -31.86
CA GLU A 109 -30.98 14.47 -32.66
C GLU A 109 -29.76 14.41 -33.60
N TYR A 110 -29.03 13.29 -33.65
CA TYR A 110 -27.86 13.09 -34.52
C TYR A 110 -28.10 12.12 -35.69
N GLU A 111 -29.34 11.94 -36.14
CA GLU A 111 -29.65 11.36 -37.45
C GLU A 111 -30.02 12.45 -38.46
N HIS A 112 -29.07 13.30 -38.83
CA HIS A 112 -29.13 13.98 -40.11
C HIS A 112 -27.72 14.18 -40.68
N GLU A 113 -27.62 14.03 -42.00
CA GLU A 113 -26.42 14.14 -42.83
C GLU A 113 -25.54 12.89 -42.94
N HIS A 114 -26.13 11.77 -43.35
CA HIS A 114 -25.56 11.01 -44.46
C HIS A 114 -26.68 10.37 -45.28
N GLU A 115 -27.15 11.12 -46.30
CA GLU A 115 -27.84 10.54 -47.43
C GLU A 115 -26.88 9.59 -48.15
N HIS A 116 -27.22 8.30 -48.21
CA HIS A 116 -27.05 7.51 -49.43
C HIS A 116 -28.01 6.31 -49.41
N GLU A 117 -28.88 6.33 -50.42
CA GLU A 117 -29.74 5.30 -50.97
C GLU A 117 -29.43 3.86 -50.53
N HIS A 118 -30.37 3.21 -49.84
CA HIS A 118 -30.79 1.85 -50.18
C HIS A 118 -32.18 1.53 -49.61
N GLU A 119 -32.94 0.84 -50.45
CA GLU A 119 -34.37 0.57 -50.37
C GLU A 119 -34.87 -0.11 -49.08
N HIS A 120 -36.10 0.25 -48.74
CA HIS A 120 -36.97 -0.37 -47.75
C HIS A 120 -36.88 -1.90 -47.68
N LYS A 121 -36.45 -2.41 -46.53
CA LYS A 121 -37.04 -3.62 -45.92
C LYS A 121 -37.46 -3.31 -44.49
N LYS A 122 -38.78 -3.23 -44.27
CA LYS A 122 -39.40 -3.32 -42.93
C LYS A 122 -39.06 -4.68 -42.33
N GLY A 123 -37.99 -4.74 -41.54
CA GLY A 123 -37.67 -5.87 -40.68
C GLY A 123 -38.27 -5.63 -39.29
N ALA A 124 -39.17 -6.52 -38.87
CA ALA A 124 -39.74 -6.51 -37.53
C ALA A 124 -38.63 -6.50 -36.46
N ILE A 125 -38.79 -5.66 -35.45
CA ILE A 125 -38.00 -5.68 -34.23
C ILE A 125 -38.19 -7.07 -33.62
N LYS A 126 -37.16 -7.92 -33.64
CA LYS A 126 -37.15 -9.18 -32.91
C LYS A 126 -37.19 -8.85 -31.42
N GLU A 127 -38.18 -9.38 -30.72
CA GLU A 127 -38.27 -9.37 -29.26
C GLU A 127 -36.94 -9.85 -28.66
N LYS A 128 -36.42 -9.10 -27.69
CA LYS A 128 -35.27 -9.50 -26.87
C LYS A 128 -35.61 -10.82 -26.17
N ASP A 129 -34.66 -11.75 -26.17
CA ASP A 129 -34.70 -12.99 -25.41
C ASP A 129 -35.01 -12.69 -23.92
N PRO A 130 -36.14 -13.17 -23.37
CA PRO A 130 -36.56 -12.88 -21.99
C PRO A 130 -35.79 -13.67 -20.92
N SER A 131 -34.79 -14.48 -21.29
CA SER A 131 -34.14 -15.44 -20.38
C SER A 131 -32.94 -14.90 -19.58
N VAL A 132 -32.53 -13.64 -19.76
CA VAL A 132 -31.51 -12.99 -18.91
C VAL A 132 -32.06 -11.68 -18.34
N THR A 133 -32.86 -11.78 -17.28
CA THR A 133 -33.22 -10.62 -16.45
C THR A 133 -31.99 -10.18 -15.67
N MET A 134 -31.35 -9.10 -16.11
CA MET A 134 -30.35 -8.38 -15.33
C MET A 134 -30.96 -8.00 -13.96
N PRO A 135 -30.24 -8.18 -12.84
CA PRO A 135 -30.71 -7.67 -11.55
C PRO A 135 -30.96 -6.17 -11.67
N ALA A 136 -32.14 -5.73 -11.24
CA ALA A 136 -32.51 -4.33 -11.29
C ALA A 136 -31.64 -3.48 -10.37
N ASP A 137 -31.45 -2.21 -10.75
CA ASP A 137 -30.84 -1.24 -9.87
C ASP A 137 -31.75 -1.03 -8.64
N PRO A 138 -31.22 -1.05 -7.40
CA PRO A 138 -32.05 -0.93 -6.21
C PRO A 138 -32.83 0.38 -6.13
N ILE A 139 -32.45 1.42 -6.89
CA ILE A 139 -33.07 2.74 -6.80
C ILE A 139 -34.58 2.77 -7.07
N PHE A 140 -35.09 1.97 -8.02
CA PHE A 140 -36.52 1.95 -8.33
C PHE A 140 -37.33 1.48 -7.12
N SER A 141 -36.96 0.31 -6.59
CA SER A 141 -37.56 -0.24 -5.38
C SER A 141 -37.39 0.72 -4.20
N ASN A 142 -36.23 1.35 -4.03
CA ASN A 142 -35.99 2.25 -2.92
C ASN A 142 -36.83 3.54 -3.00
N PHE A 143 -37.06 4.09 -4.19
CA PHE A 143 -37.93 5.26 -4.34
C PHE A 143 -39.42 4.95 -4.20
N ILE A 144 -39.87 3.75 -4.59
CA ILE A 144 -41.28 3.35 -4.52
C ILE A 144 -41.62 2.75 -3.14
N HIS A 145 -40.76 1.88 -2.63
CA HIS A 145 -40.96 1.02 -1.46
C HIS A 145 -39.95 1.22 -0.34
N GLY A 146 -38.97 2.10 -0.50
CA GLY A 146 -37.96 2.36 0.53
C GLY A 146 -38.56 2.94 1.81
N GLU A 147 -37.78 2.85 2.90
CA GLU A 147 -38.13 3.31 4.23
C GLU A 147 -38.63 4.77 4.21
N THR A 148 -39.73 5.02 4.93
CA THR A 148 -40.42 6.30 4.96
C THR A 148 -40.39 6.90 6.36
N PHE A 149 -40.19 8.21 6.43
CA PHE A 149 -40.16 9.02 7.64
C PHE A 149 -41.40 9.93 7.69
N SER A 150 -41.52 10.81 8.69
CA SER A 150 -42.64 11.75 8.90
C SER A 150 -43.25 12.26 7.59
N SER A 151 -44.58 12.24 7.48
CA SER A 151 -45.29 12.66 6.28
C SER A 151 -44.98 11.81 5.02
N ASN A 152 -44.62 10.54 5.22
CA ASN A 152 -44.34 9.57 4.15
C ASN A 152 -43.17 9.97 3.23
N LYS A 153 -42.21 10.75 3.76
CA LYS A 153 -41.04 11.24 3.01
C LYS A 153 -39.91 10.19 2.99
N ARG A 154 -39.08 10.17 1.95
CA ARG A 154 -37.90 9.29 1.85
C ARG A 154 -36.63 10.11 1.81
N MET A 155 -35.58 9.68 2.50
CA MET A 155 -34.30 10.39 2.50
C MET A 155 -33.45 10.01 1.29
N TRP A 156 -32.66 10.96 0.81
CA TRP A 156 -31.64 10.71 -0.20
C TRP A 156 -30.39 11.55 0.08
N GLY A 157 -29.23 11.02 -0.26
CA GLY A 157 -27.97 11.75 -0.29
C GLY A 157 -27.38 11.67 -1.70
N GLY A 158 -26.65 12.68 -2.16
CA GLY A 158 -26.16 12.72 -3.53
C GLY A 158 -24.81 13.38 -3.67
N VAL A 159 -24.05 12.91 -4.66
CA VAL A 159 -22.81 13.54 -5.10
C VAL A 159 -22.84 13.78 -6.59
N ALA A 160 -22.83 15.06 -6.96
CA ALA A 160 -22.59 15.54 -8.30
C ALA A 160 -21.08 15.64 -8.51
N LEU A 161 -20.52 14.90 -9.46
CA LEU A 161 -19.09 14.76 -9.67
C LEU A 161 -18.78 14.85 -11.16
N ASP A 162 -17.72 15.57 -11.51
CA ASP A 162 -17.14 15.61 -12.84
C ASP A 162 -15.69 15.12 -12.76
N PHE A 163 -15.46 13.90 -13.26
CA PHE A 163 -14.14 13.29 -13.27
C PHE A 163 -13.13 14.03 -14.16
N SER A 164 -13.57 14.84 -15.14
CA SER A 164 -12.64 15.52 -16.07
C SER A 164 -11.87 16.67 -15.42
N ASN A 165 -12.40 17.25 -14.34
CA ASN A 165 -11.86 18.46 -13.71
C ASN A 165 -11.89 18.43 -12.18
N ARG A 166 -12.20 17.26 -11.58
CA ARG A 166 -12.28 17.05 -10.12
C ARG A 166 -13.32 17.94 -9.43
N ARG A 167 -14.29 18.51 -10.16
CA ARG A 167 -15.38 19.28 -9.55
C ARG A 167 -16.40 18.34 -8.93
N ARG A 168 -16.71 18.59 -7.66
CA ARG A 168 -17.64 17.77 -6.88
C ARG A 168 -18.52 18.66 -6.02
N ASN A 169 -19.79 18.31 -5.84
CA ASN A 169 -20.67 18.90 -4.84
C ASN A 169 -21.48 17.79 -4.17
N LYS A 170 -21.68 17.89 -2.85
CA LYS A 170 -22.61 16.99 -2.16
C LYS A 170 -23.89 17.74 -1.82
N MET A 171 -24.97 16.98 -1.80
CA MET A 171 -26.30 17.48 -1.49
C MET A 171 -27.12 16.34 -0.88
N ASN A 172 -28.13 16.67 -0.09
CA ASN A 172 -29.08 15.70 0.42
C ASN A 172 -30.44 16.35 0.60
N GLY A 173 -31.43 15.52 0.92
CA GLY A 173 -32.74 15.98 1.35
C GLY A 173 -33.75 14.85 1.28
N VAL A 174 -34.95 15.19 0.82
CA VAL A 174 -36.11 14.29 0.87
C VAL A 174 -36.82 14.18 -0.48
N LEU A 175 -37.41 13.02 -0.71
CA LEU A 175 -38.32 12.71 -1.80
C LEU A 175 -39.71 12.50 -1.22
N TYR A 176 -40.69 13.26 -1.70
CA TYR A 176 -42.09 13.03 -1.40
C TYR A 176 -42.71 12.11 -2.45
N PRO A 177 -43.61 11.18 -2.09
CA PRO A 177 -44.22 10.25 -3.05
C PRO A 177 -44.90 10.94 -4.24
N HIS A 178 -45.54 12.10 -4.02
CA HIS A 178 -46.19 12.88 -5.08
C HIS A 178 -45.21 13.54 -6.06
N ASN A 179 -43.91 13.54 -5.76
CA ASN A 179 -42.86 14.05 -6.63
C ASN A 179 -42.21 12.95 -7.49
N ILE A 180 -42.73 11.72 -7.43
CA ILE A 180 -42.40 10.64 -8.37
C ILE A 180 -43.34 10.79 -9.56
N LEU A 181 -42.84 11.36 -10.66
CA LEU A 181 -43.63 11.66 -11.85
C LEU A 181 -43.69 10.48 -12.82
N ALA A 182 -42.62 9.68 -12.86
CA ALA A 182 -42.57 8.37 -13.51
C ALA A 182 -41.51 7.49 -12.83
N ALA A 183 -41.81 6.21 -12.66
CA ALA A 183 -40.87 5.19 -12.19
C ALA A 183 -41.31 3.82 -12.73
N ASP A 184 -40.74 3.40 -13.86
CA ASP A 184 -41.01 2.10 -14.48
C ASP A 184 -39.70 1.31 -14.58
N GLU A 185 -39.62 0.24 -13.79
CA GLU A 185 -38.47 -0.65 -13.72
C GLU A 185 -38.26 -1.42 -15.04
N ASN A 186 -39.33 -1.71 -15.78
CA ASN A 186 -39.24 -2.47 -17.03
C ASN A 186 -38.67 -1.61 -18.16
N SER A 187 -39.13 -0.36 -18.27
CA SER A 187 -38.61 0.57 -19.28
C SER A 187 -37.29 1.21 -18.86
N GLY A 188 -37.01 1.24 -17.55
CA GLY A 188 -35.90 1.95 -16.93
C GLY A 188 -36.17 3.45 -16.75
N ASP A 189 -37.38 3.94 -17.04
CA ASP A 189 -37.71 5.36 -16.98
C ASP A 189 -37.92 5.83 -15.54
N LEU A 190 -37.23 6.91 -15.19
CA LEU A 190 -37.31 7.55 -13.89
C LEU A 190 -37.39 9.06 -14.05
N HIS A 191 -38.48 9.65 -13.56
CA HIS A 191 -38.70 11.09 -13.50
C HIS A 191 -39.12 11.48 -12.10
N VAL A 192 -38.26 12.19 -11.38
CA VAL A 192 -38.46 12.58 -9.98
C VAL A 192 -38.10 14.03 -9.72
N ARG A 193 -38.75 14.64 -8.74
CA ARG A 193 -38.36 15.94 -8.17
C ARG A 193 -37.91 15.78 -6.73
N LEU A 194 -36.61 15.92 -6.51
CA LEU A 194 -35.98 15.83 -5.20
C LEU A 194 -36.00 17.18 -4.51
N THR A 195 -36.41 17.20 -3.23
CA THR A 195 -36.28 18.38 -2.37
C THR A 195 -34.89 18.39 -1.75
N VAL A 196 -34.19 19.52 -1.90
CA VAL A 196 -32.86 19.74 -1.34
C VAL A 196 -32.97 20.40 0.03
N GLU A 197 -32.37 19.77 1.04
CA GLU A 197 -32.34 20.27 2.41
C GLU A 197 -30.97 20.78 2.81
N GLN A 198 -29.89 20.16 2.32
CA GLN A 198 -28.53 20.61 2.58
C GLN A 198 -27.62 20.41 1.38
N THR A 199 -26.69 21.34 1.18
CA THR A 199 -25.61 21.24 0.19
C THR A 199 -24.29 21.65 0.81
N ILE A 200 -23.22 21.11 0.25
CA ILE A 200 -21.85 21.41 0.63
C ILE A 200 -20.96 21.43 -0.61
N GLY A 201 -20.07 22.43 -0.64
CA GLY A 201 -19.17 22.70 -1.75
C GLY A 201 -18.05 21.69 -1.93
N ASN A 202 -17.22 21.98 -2.93
CA ASN A 202 -16.23 21.08 -3.50
C ASN A 202 -15.05 20.74 -2.59
N CYS A 203 -14.66 19.46 -2.59
CA CYS A 203 -13.35 19.00 -2.14
C CYS A 203 -12.78 18.10 -3.25
N PRO A 204 -11.80 18.58 -4.05
CA PRO A 204 -11.34 17.87 -5.24
C PRO A 204 -10.31 16.76 -4.93
N LYS A 205 -9.98 16.54 -3.66
CA LYS A 205 -8.97 15.57 -3.26
C LYS A 205 -9.37 14.15 -3.63
N TYR A 206 -8.37 13.36 -3.98
CA TYR A 206 -8.48 11.92 -4.25
C TYR A 206 -9.34 11.57 -5.47
N ILE A 207 -9.71 12.54 -6.31
CA ILE A 207 -10.43 12.30 -7.56
C ILE A 207 -9.41 12.12 -8.68
N THR A 208 -9.36 10.92 -9.25
CA THR A 208 -8.62 10.61 -10.48
C THR A 208 -9.28 11.34 -11.65
N VAL A 209 -8.47 12.02 -12.46
CA VAL A 209 -8.94 12.65 -13.69
C VAL A 209 -9.13 11.58 -14.74
N ARG A 210 -10.30 11.58 -15.38
CA ARG A 210 -10.65 10.63 -16.42
C ARG A 210 -11.16 11.33 -17.67
N GLU A 211 -10.89 10.73 -18.82
CA GLU A 211 -11.52 11.12 -20.09
C GLU A 211 -12.75 10.25 -20.32
N LEU A 212 -13.88 10.91 -20.59
CA LEU A 212 -15.17 10.27 -20.83
C LEU A 212 -15.31 9.92 -22.31
N ASP A 213 -15.47 8.63 -22.59
CA ASP A 213 -15.87 8.12 -23.90
C ASP A 213 -17.38 7.79 -23.87
N LEU A 214 -18.15 8.64 -24.54
CA LEU A 214 -19.59 8.48 -24.73
C LEU A 214 -19.92 7.48 -25.85
N PHE A 215 -18.94 7.08 -26.67
CA PHE A 215 -19.10 6.23 -27.86
C PHE A 215 -18.17 5.01 -27.83
N PRO A 216 -18.30 4.10 -26.85
CA PRO A 216 -17.46 2.90 -26.84
C PRO A 216 -17.79 2.08 -28.09
N SER A 217 -16.82 1.97 -29.00
CA SER A 217 -16.96 1.36 -30.34
C SER A 217 -17.41 -0.11 -30.33
N HIS A 218 -17.43 -0.75 -29.16
CA HIS A 218 -17.86 -2.12 -28.90
C HIS A 218 -19.33 -2.24 -28.40
N LEU A 219 -20.02 -1.14 -28.08
CA LEU A 219 -21.47 -1.17 -27.80
C LEU A 219 -22.33 -1.22 -29.09
N HIS A 220 -21.69 -1.08 -30.26
CA HIS A 220 -22.32 -1.15 -31.59
C HIS A 220 -22.09 -2.48 -32.33
N THR A 221 -21.46 -3.48 -31.72
CA THR A 221 -21.49 -4.82 -32.29
C THR A 221 -22.88 -5.40 -32.12
N LYS A 222 -23.59 -5.53 -33.25
CA LYS A 222 -24.77 -6.38 -33.37
C LYS A 222 -24.50 -7.68 -32.63
N SER A 223 -25.47 -8.08 -31.81
CA SER A 223 -25.59 -9.34 -31.09
C SER A 223 -25.52 -10.57 -32.00
N ASN A 224 -24.37 -10.82 -32.63
CA ASN A 224 -24.12 -11.98 -33.49
C ASN A 224 -22.93 -12.82 -33.02
N ASP A 225 -22.22 -12.44 -31.96
CA ASP A 225 -21.34 -13.36 -31.27
C ASP A 225 -22.14 -14.14 -30.23
N THR A 226 -23.03 -15.01 -30.71
CA THR A 226 -23.22 -16.29 -30.04
C THR A 226 -21.87 -16.97 -30.06
N VAL A 227 -21.11 -16.84 -28.97
CA VAL A 227 -20.13 -17.87 -28.62
C VAL A 227 -20.98 -19.09 -28.29
N GLU A 228 -21.26 -19.90 -29.32
CA GLU A 228 -21.59 -21.30 -29.11
C GLU A 228 -20.41 -21.88 -28.34
N TYR A 229 -20.61 -22.10 -27.04
CA TYR A 229 -19.81 -23.06 -26.32
C TYR A 229 -20.17 -24.43 -26.90
N GLU A 230 -19.47 -24.83 -27.97
CA GLU A 230 -19.38 -26.24 -28.28
C GLU A 230 -18.75 -26.90 -27.05
N PRO A 231 -19.44 -27.85 -26.38
CA PRO A 231 -18.79 -28.67 -25.38
C PRO A 231 -17.77 -29.50 -26.15
N THR A 232 -16.53 -29.05 -26.18
CA THR A 232 -15.42 -29.83 -26.73
C THR A 232 -15.31 -31.08 -25.86
N LYS A 233 -15.87 -32.16 -26.40
CA LYS A 233 -15.63 -33.54 -26.01
C LYS A 233 -14.14 -33.83 -26.16
N LYS A 234 -13.32 -33.40 -25.21
CA LYS A 234 -12.16 -34.15 -24.77
C LYS A 234 -12.51 -34.82 -23.46
N SER A 235 -13.32 -35.86 -23.62
CA SER A 235 -13.25 -37.04 -22.76
C SER A 235 -11.78 -37.35 -22.51
N LEU A 236 -11.41 -37.38 -21.22
CA LEU A 236 -10.31 -38.20 -20.78
C LEU A 236 -10.48 -39.60 -21.37
N ASN A 237 -9.42 -40.06 -22.00
CA ASN A 237 -9.32 -41.41 -22.52
C ASN A 237 -8.82 -42.28 -21.37
N THR A 238 -9.73 -42.91 -20.62
CA THR A 238 -9.38 -43.96 -19.66
C THR A 238 -10.37 -45.11 -19.70
N ASN A 239 -10.42 -45.80 -20.84
CA ASN A 239 -10.74 -47.23 -20.85
C ASN A 239 -9.48 -48.02 -20.51
N ARG A 240 -9.23 -48.20 -19.21
CA ARG A 240 -8.44 -49.33 -18.71
C ARG A 240 -9.21 -49.97 -17.57
N ASN A 241 -9.63 -51.21 -17.81
CA ASN A 241 -10.20 -52.13 -16.84
C ASN A 241 -9.37 -52.12 -15.55
N ILE A 242 -9.98 -51.74 -14.44
CA ILE A 242 -9.50 -52.10 -13.10
C ILE A 242 -10.67 -52.72 -12.36
N ASN A 243 -10.42 -53.94 -11.90
CA ASN A 243 -11.35 -54.81 -11.19
C ASN A 243 -11.85 -54.16 -9.90
N THR A 244 -13.10 -54.47 -9.57
CA THR A 244 -13.76 -54.25 -8.29
C THR A 244 -13.03 -54.97 -7.15
N SER A 245 -12.12 -54.27 -6.47
CA SER A 245 -11.77 -54.49 -5.05
C SER A 245 -10.70 -53.48 -4.62
N GLU A 246 -11.09 -52.31 -4.12
CA GLU A 246 -10.33 -51.45 -3.19
C GLU A 246 -11.04 -50.09 -3.08
N ALA A 247 -12.14 -50.07 -2.33
CA ALA A 247 -12.70 -48.84 -1.79
C ALA A 247 -11.91 -48.46 -0.54
N GLN A 248 -10.86 -47.64 -0.68
CA GLN A 248 -10.24 -46.94 0.45
C GLN A 248 -9.48 -45.68 -0.01
N SER A 249 -10.03 -44.52 0.40
CA SER A 249 -9.42 -43.18 0.55
C SER A 249 -8.75 -42.49 -0.65
N LEU A 250 -9.47 -41.56 -1.28
CA LEU A 250 -8.92 -40.31 -1.84
C LEU A 250 -9.82 -39.13 -1.40
N PRO A 251 -9.27 -37.94 -1.11
CA PRO A 251 -9.99 -36.87 -0.40
C PRO A 251 -11.01 -36.18 -1.31
N LEU A 252 -12.19 -35.88 -0.75
CA LEU A 252 -13.18 -34.98 -1.34
C LEU A 252 -12.53 -33.63 -1.74
N PRO A 253 -12.97 -32.97 -2.83
CA PRO A 253 -12.65 -31.56 -3.05
C PRO A 253 -13.12 -30.77 -1.83
N LEU A 254 -12.19 -29.99 -1.27
CA LEU A 254 -12.38 -29.12 -0.12
C LEU A 254 -13.68 -28.32 -0.25
N SER A 255 -14.44 -28.30 0.85
CA SER A 255 -15.76 -27.70 0.95
C SER A 255 -15.81 -26.26 0.45
N LEU A 256 -16.94 -25.91 -0.18
CA LEU A 256 -17.37 -24.56 -0.58
C LEU A 256 -17.47 -23.53 0.58
N SER A 257 -16.91 -23.83 1.74
CA SER A 257 -16.98 -23.01 2.96
C SER A 257 -15.83 -22.00 3.10
N SER A 258 -14.89 -21.95 2.14
CA SER A 258 -13.63 -21.19 2.26
C SER A 258 -13.61 -19.86 1.49
N TYR A 259 -14.48 -19.70 0.51
CA TYR A 259 -14.73 -18.42 -0.15
C TYR A 259 -16.00 -17.87 0.47
N GLY A 260 -15.94 -16.75 1.17
CA GLY A 260 -17.17 -16.07 1.57
C GLY A 260 -18.03 -15.73 0.33
N TRP A 261 -19.25 -15.25 0.52
CA TRP A 261 -20.18 -14.90 -0.57
C TRP A 261 -19.70 -13.90 -1.66
N LEU A 262 -18.55 -13.22 -1.54
CA LEU A 262 -18.03 -12.40 -2.65
C LEU A 262 -17.33 -13.26 -3.71
N LEU A 263 -17.82 -13.20 -4.94
CA LEU A 263 -17.30 -13.96 -6.07
C LEU A 263 -15.91 -13.43 -6.49
N PRO A 264 -15.03 -14.28 -7.06
CA PRO A 264 -13.68 -13.86 -7.48
C PRO A 264 -13.64 -12.64 -8.40
N GLU A 265 -14.63 -12.49 -9.29
CA GLU A 265 -14.78 -11.36 -10.19
C GLU A 265 -15.15 -10.05 -9.46
N GLU A 266 -16.01 -10.12 -8.45
CA GLU A 266 -16.37 -8.98 -7.60
C GLU A 266 -15.17 -8.52 -6.79
N GLN A 267 -14.39 -9.48 -6.27
CA GLN A 267 -13.12 -9.18 -5.61
C GLN A 267 -12.12 -8.51 -6.55
N ALA A 268 -12.10 -8.86 -7.84
CA ALA A 268 -11.24 -8.22 -8.83
C ALA A 268 -11.62 -6.75 -9.04
N ILE A 269 -12.92 -6.46 -9.19
CA ILE A 269 -13.45 -5.09 -9.29
C ILE A 269 -13.02 -4.27 -8.07
N ILE A 270 -13.21 -4.80 -6.85
CA ILE A 270 -12.83 -4.12 -5.60
C ILE A 270 -11.32 -3.83 -5.55
N ARG A 271 -10.48 -4.80 -5.92
CA ARG A 271 -9.00 -4.64 -5.88
C ARG A 271 -8.50 -3.63 -6.91
N GLN A 272 -9.14 -3.54 -8.07
CA GLN A 272 -8.75 -2.63 -9.16
C GLN A 272 -9.33 -1.23 -8.99
N ALA A 273 -10.39 -1.07 -8.18
CA ALA A 273 -11.02 0.21 -7.96
C ALA A 273 -10.07 1.25 -7.37
N ASP A 274 -9.99 2.41 -8.00
CA ASP A 274 -9.32 3.62 -7.50
C ASP A 274 -10.29 4.56 -6.76
N CYS A 275 -11.58 4.25 -6.78
CA CYS A 275 -12.59 4.92 -5.98
C CYS A 275 -13.76 3.99 -5.64
N LEU A 276 -14.49 4.35 -4.59
CA LEU A 276 -15.79 3.79 -4.25
C LEU A 276 -16.74 4.92 -3.85
N PHE A 277 -18.02 4.65 -3.96
CA PHE A 277 -19.06 5.53 -3.42
C PHE A 277 -19.69 4.86 -2.20
N ILE A 278 -19.92 5.64 -1.14
CA ILE A 278 -20.47 5.17 0.11
C ILE A 278 -21.69 5.99 0.52
N ALA A 279 -22.79 5.30 0.80
CA ALA A 279 -23.98 5.83 1.43
C ALA A 279 -23.99 5.49 2.92
N SER A 280 -24.44 6.43 3.74
CA SER A 280 -24.64 6.26 5.18
C SER A 280 -25.79 7.14 5.66
N ARG A 281 -26.39 6.81 6.80
CA ARG A 281 -27.55 7.55 7.33
C ARG A 281 -27.31 7.98 8.77
N PHE A 282 -28.02 9.03 9.17
CA PHE A 282 -28.14 9.46 10.56
C PHE A 282 -29.62 9.51 10.90
N ILE A 283 -30.00 8.86 12.00
CA ILE A 283 -31.36 8.92 12.55
C ILE A 283 -31.29 9.56 13.93
N ASP A 284 -32.10 10.58 14.13
CA ASP A 284 -32.36 11.17 15.44
C ASP A 284 -33.65 10.57 16.02
N GLU A 285 -33.51 9.77 17.08
CA GLU A 285 -34.65 9.14 17.75
C GLU A 285 -35.34 10.09 18.76
N THR A 286 -34.73 11.25 19.06
CA THR A 286 -35.11 12.10 20.20
C THR A 286 -35.77 13.42 19.81
N LEU A 287 -35.35 13.98 18.67
CA LEU A 287 -35.98 15.13 18.04
C LEU A 287 -36.75 14.61 16.82
N SER A 288 -37.92 15.16 16.53
CA SER A 288 -38.72 14.83 15.34
C SER A 288 -37.85 14.62 14.09
N ASP A 289 -38.27 13.78 13.14
CA ASP A 289 -37.68 13.44 11.81
C ASP A 289 -37.06 14.59 10.95
N GLN A 290 -37.00 15.82 11.45
CA GLN A 290 -36.36 17.01 10.91
C GLN A 290 -34.82 16.99 10.99
N THR A 291 -34.20 16.18 11.85
CA THR A 291 -32.73 16.11 12.01
C THR A 291 -32.09 14.85 11.42
N SER A 292 -32.90 13.84 11.08
CA SER A 292 -32.46 12.66 10.34
C SER A 292 -32.04 13.02 8.91
N GLY A 293 -31.00 12.37 8.39
CA GLY A 293 -30.46 12.68 7.07
C GLY A 293 -29.66 11.54 6.46
N MET A 294 -29.30 11.71 5.19
CA MET A 294 -28.48 10.76 4.45
C MET A 294 -27.27 11.43 3.81
N ASP A 295 -26.18 10.69 3.71
CA ASP A 295 -24.95 11.09 3.04
C ASP A 295 -24.65 10.13 1.88
N CYS A 296 -24.15 10.67 0.77
CA CYS A 296 -23.51 9.92 -0.31
C CYS A 296 -22.17 10.56 -0.63
N ASN A 297 -21.10 9.78 -0.58
CA ASN A 297 -19.74 10.29 -0.60
C ASN A 297 -18.84 9.50 -1.56
N HIS A 298 -17.96 10.20 -2.26
CA HIS A 298 -16.87 9.61 -3.03
C HIS A 298 -15.65 9.41 -2.12
N ARG A 299 -15.06 8.21 -2.14
CA ARG A 299 -13.79 7.88 -1.49
C ARG A 299 -12.82 7.39 -2.56
N GLY A 300 -11.68 8.07 -2.70
CA GLY A 300 -10.69 7.75 -3.73
C GLY A 300 -9.31 7.43 -3.15
N GLY A 301 -8.51 6.75 -3.95
CA GLY A 301 -7.13 6.34 -3.65
C GLY A 301 -6.47 5.79 -4.90
N ASN A 302 -5.30 5.16 -4.75
CA ASN A 302 -4.73 4.35 -5.83
C ASN A 302 -5.40 2.96 -5.84
N PRO A 303 -5.42 2.22 -6.97
CA PRO A 303 -5.89 0.83 -6.99
C PRO A 303 -5.27 -0.01 -5.86
N GLY A 304 -6.08 -0.80 -5.16
CA GLY A 304 -5.67 -1.58 -4.00
C GLY A 304 -5.80 -0.86 -2.64
N PHE A 305 -6.31 0.37 -2.61
CA PHE A 305 -6.57 1.09 -1.34
C PHE A 305 -7.71 0.45 -0.54
N VAL A 306 -8.63 -0.25 -1.21
CA VAL A 306 -9.61 -1.12 -0.57
C VAL A 306 -9.02 -2.52 -0.53
N ARG A 307 -8.91 -3.06 0.68
CA ARG A 307 -8.39 -4.40 0.93
C ARG A 307 -9.53 -5.32 1.33
N ILE A 308 -9.45 -6.55 0.86
CA ILE A 308 -10.34 -7.63 1.24
C ILE A 308 -9.60 -8.46 2.30
N LEU A 309 -10.15 -8.49 3.51
CA LEU A 309 -9.69 -9.31 4.63
C LEU A 309 -10.35 -10.69 4.57
N GLU A 310 -9.99 -11.55 5.52
CA GLU A 310 -10.72 -12.81 5.76
C GLU A 310 -12.20 -12.52 6.10
N ASP A 311 -13.06 -13.49 5.78
CA ASP A 311 -14.52 -13.44 6.02
C ASP A 311 -15.26 -12.29 5.31
N ASN A 312 -14.86 -11.96 4.07
CA ASN A 312 -15.48 -10.89 3.24
C ASN A 312 -15.51 -9.49 3.85
N ARG A 313 -14.64 -9.21 4.82
CA ARG A 313 -14.55 -7.85 5.34
C ARG A 313 -13.74 -6.99 4.39
N LEU A 314 -14.24 -5.80 4.07
CA LEU A 314 -13.51 -4.79 3.34
C LEU A 314 -12.86 -3.83 4.35
N VAL A 315 -11.66 -3.33 4.06
CA VAL A 315 -11.04 -2.27 4.85
C VAL A 315 -10.39 -1.25 3.93
N PHE A 316 -10.59 0.02 4.23
CA PHE A 316 -9.93 1.12 3.52
C PHE A 316 -9.60 2.27 4.47
N PRO A 317 -8.58 3.07 4.19
CA PRO A 317 -8.15 4.18 5.04
C PRO A 317 -9.06 5.40 4.86
N ASP A 318 -9.31 6.16 5.94
CA ASP A 318 -9.95 7.47 5.87
C ASP A 318 -8.88 8.57 5.78
N TYR A 319 -8.58 8.98 4.55
CA TYR A 319 -7.59 10.02 4.27
C TYR A 319 -8.02 11.41 4.76
N SER A 320 -7.04 12.31 4.82
CA SER A 320 -7.22 13.69 5.27
C SER A 320 -8.23 14.46 4.40
N GLY A 321 -9.43 14.70 4.94
CA GLY A 321 -10.54 15.41 4.29
C GLY A 321 -10.67 16.87 4.72
N ASN A 322 -11.90 17.38 4.73
CA ASN A 322 -12.30 18.71 5.26
C ASN A 322 -12.62 18.69 6.77
N ARG A 323 -12.46 17.53 7.44
CA ARG A 323 -12.76 17.30 8.86
C ARG A 323 -14.24 17.47 9.23
N PHE A 324 -15.16 17.41 8.27
CA PHE A 324 -16.59 17.50 8.58
C PHE A 324 -17.13 16.18 9.10
N PHE A 325 -16.56 15.08 8.63
CA PHE A 325 -16.86 13.72 9.06
C PHE A 325 -18.31 13.26 8.84
N ASN A 326 -19.07 13.82 7.88
CA ASN A 326 -20.48 13.42 7.64
C ASN A 326 -20.67 11.90 7.61
N THR A 327 -19.90 11.18 6.78
CA THR A 327 -20.00 9.71 6.68
C THR A 327 -19.59 9.00 7.97
N LEU A 328 -18.52 9.45 8.64
CA LEU A 328 -18.05 8.80 9.88
C LEU A 328 -19.00 9.10 11.04
N GLY A 329 -19.57 10.30 11.09
CA GLY A 329 -20.58 10.69 12.07
C GLY A 329 -21.86 9.89 11.90
N ASN A 330 -22.30 9.66 10.65
CA ASN A 330 -23.38 8.74 10.34
C ASN A 330 -23.06 7.33 10.85
N ILE A 331 -21.89 6.77 10.50
CA ILE A 331 -21.44 5.44 10.95
C ILE A 331 -21.37 5.32 12.48
N ALA A 332 -20.97 6.39 13.18
CA ALA A 332 -20.92 6.41 14.64
C ALA A 332 -22.30 6.40 15.31
N ASN A 333 -23.37 6.70 14.57
CA ASN A 333 -24.76 6.65 15.01
C ASN A 333 -25.48 5.39 14.51
N ASP A 334 -25.29 5.05 13.24
CA ASP A 334 -25.88 3.90 12.55
C ASP A 334 -24.81 3.25 11.68
N ASP A 335 -24.47 2.01 11.97
CA ASP A 335 -23.34 1.33 11.33
C ASP A 335 -23.64 0.85 9.91
N ARG A 336 -24.89 0.90 9.44
CA ARG A 336 -25.27 0.44 8.11
C ARG A 336 -24.74 1.36 7.01
N VAL A 337 -24.19 0.77 5.97
CA VAL A 337 -23.64 1.47 4.80
C VAL A 337 -23.97 0.76 3.49
N GLY A 338 -24.04 1.55 2.42
CA GLY A 338 -24.16 1.06 1.05
C GLY A 338 -22.91 1.44 0.27
N LEU A 339 -22.44 0.56 -0.61
CA LEU A 339 -21.25 0.78 -1.43
C LEU A 339 -21.56 0.57 -2.91
N LEU A 340 -20.95 1.39 -3.75
CA LEU A 340 -20.91 1.19 -5.20
C LEU A 340 -19.47 1.24 -5.69
N PHE A 341 -19.08 0.17 -6.38
CA PHE A 341 -17.85 0.06 -7.14
C PHE A 341 -18.18 0.11 -8.64
N LEU A 342 -17.31 0.76 -9.40
CA LEU A 342 -17.44 0.91 -10.85
C LEU A 342 -16.19 0.36 -11.51
N ASP A 343 -16.38 -0.44 -12.55
CA ASP A 343 -15.35 -0.67 -13.55
C ASP A 343 -15.62 0.26 -14.74
N PHE A 344 -14.77 1.29 -14.87
CA PHE A 344 -14.92 2.29 -15.90
C PHE A 344 -14.51 1.81 -17.30
N GLU A 345 -13.77 0.70 -17.40
CA GLU A 345 -13.30 0.13 -18.67
C GLU A 345 -14.29 -0.89 -19.24
N THR A 346 -14.87 -1.72 -18.38
CA THR A 346 -15.90 -2.68 -18.79
C THR A 346 -17.31 -2.12 -18.71
N GLY A 347 -17.53 -1.09 -17.88
CA GLY A 347 -18.85 -0.52 -17.59
C GLY A 347 -19.63 -1.30 -16.53
N ASP A 348 -18.98 -2.22 -15.81
CA ASP A 348 -19.63 -3.01 -14.77
C ASP A 348 -19.87 -2.18 -13.50
N THR A 349 -20.96 -2.48 -12.79
CA THR A 349 -21.25 -1.89 -11.48
C THR A 349 -21.49 -2.97 -10.45
N LEU A 350 -20.87 -2.83 -9.28
CA LEU A 350 -21.04 -3.74 -8.15
C LEU A 350 -21.59 -2.96 -6.96
N HIS A 351 -22.80 -3.33 -6.53
CA HIS A 351 -23.52 -2.73 -5.41
C HIS A 351 -23.45 -3.68 -4.22
N LEU A 352 -23.02 -3.16 -3.07
CA LEU A 352 -22.91 -3.90 -1.82
C LEU A 352 -23.63 -3.14 -0.70
N THR A 353 -24.03 -3.85 0.35
CA THR A 353 -24.46 -3.27 1.61
C THR A 353 -23.77 -3.99 2.77
N GLY A 354 -23.76 -3.40 3.95
CA GLY A 354 -23.12 -4.00 5.12
C GLY A 354 -22.99 -3.06 6.31
N HIS A 355 -22.16 -3.48 7.27
CA HIS A 355 -21.97 -2.78 8.55
C HIS A 355 -20.54 -2.28 8.70
N ALA A 356 -20.39 -0.98 8.95
CA ALA A 356 -19.12 -0.28 9.06
C ALA A 356 -18.67 -0.08 10.51
N LYS A 357 -17.36 -0.22 10.74
CA LYS A 357 -16.69 0.12 12.00
C LYS A 357 -15.52 1.06 11.74
N ILE A 358 -15.36 2.04 12.61
CA ILE A 358 -14.28 3.04 12.54
C ILE A 358 -13.16 2.61 13.49
N PHE A 359 -11.94 2.55 12.96
CA PHE A 359 -10.72 2.30 13.72
C PHE A 359 -9.83 3.54 13.68
N ILE A 360 -9.15 3.83 14.79
CA ILE A 360 -8.33 5.04 14.96
C ILE A 360 -7.01 4.66 15.67
N GLY A 361 -5.93 5.35 15.33
CA GLY A 361 -4.63 5.17 15.96
C GLY A 361 -4.10 3.75 15.76
N MET A 362 -3.58 3.14 16.83
CA MET A 362 -2.99 1.80 16.78
C MET A 362 -3.95 0.74 16.24
N ALA A 363 -5.22 0.75 16.65
CA ALA A 363 -6.22 -0.20 16.15
C ALA A 363 -6.47 -0.06 14.64
N SER A 364 -6.32 1.15 14.09
CA SER A 364 -6.34 1.36 12.64
C SER A 364 -5.09 0.80 11.96
N GLN A 365 -3.91 1.02 12.56
CA GLN A 365 -2.64 0.55 12.01
C GLN A 365 -2.54 -0.98 11.98
N GLU A 366 -3.21 -1.69 12.90
CA GLU A 366 -3.28 -3.16 12.91
C GLU A 366 -4.02 -3.73 11.69
N ILE A 367 -5.15 -3.12 11.32
CA ILE A 367 -5.96 -3.59 10.18
C ILE A 367 -5.56 -2.96 8.85
N TYR A 368 -5.00 -1.75 8.90
CA TYR A 368 -4.51 -1.00 7.76
C TYR A 368 -3.23 -0.24 8.14
N PRO A 369 -2.05 -0.89 7.97
CA PRO A 369 -0.75 -0.29 8.25
C PRO A 369 -0.60 1.12 7.68
N ARG A 370 0.03 2.00 8.45
CA ARG A 370 0.31 3.40 8.07
C ARG A 370 -0.94 4.28 7.92
N SER A 371 -2.12 3.80 8.34
CA SER A 371 -3.31 4.62 8.42
C SER A 371 -3.67 4.97 9.85
N GLN A 372 -3.79 6.26 10.15
CA GLN A 372 -4.27 6.76 11.44
C GLN A 372 -5.77 6.55 11.64
N ARG A 373 -6.52 6.34 10.56
CA ARG A 373 -7.95 6.01 10.60
C ARG A 373 -8.31 5.06 9.48
N SER A 374 -9.12 4.05 9.77
CA SER A 374 -9.61 3.12 8.77
C SER A 374 -11.06 2.75 9.03
N ILE A 375 -11.75 2.39 7.96
CA ILE A 375 -13.12 1.94 7.98
C ILE A 375 -13.10 0.49 7.55
N GLN A 376 -13.60 -0.39 8.41
CA GLN A 376 -13.83 -1.80 8.08
C GLN A 376 -15.32 -2.01 7.83
N ILE A 377 -15.67 -2.72 6.77
CA ILE A 377 -17.06 -3.05 6.43
C ILE A 377 -17.20 -4.57 6.44
N THR A 378 -18.15 -5.06 7.21
CA THR A 378 -18.63 -6.44 7.11
C THR A 378 -19.73 -6.45 6.05
N VAL A 379 -19.46 -7.07 4.90
CA VAL A 379 -20.37 -7.05 3.75
C VAL A 379 -21.49 -8.05 3.96
N ASP A 380 -22.73 -7.61 3.80
CA ASP A 380 -23.91 -8.47 3.86
C ASP A 380 -23.95 -9.45 2.67
N PRO A 381 -24.70 -10.56 2.76
CA PRO A 381 -24.84 -11.52 1.67
C PRO A 381 -25.65 -10.98 0.47
N TYR A 382 -26.13 -9.73 0.53
CA TYR A 382 -26.90 -9.10 -0.55
C TYR A 382 -25.99 -8.22 -1.40
N HIS A 383 -25.61 -8.73 -2.57
CA HIS A 383 -24.78 -8.03 -3.54
C HIS A 383 -25.42 -8.08 -4.93
N ILE A 384 -25.21 -7.03 -5.71
CA ILE A 384 -25.74 -6.91 -7.08
C ILE A 384 -24.60 -6.53 -8.02
N LEU A 385 -24.19 -7.47 -8.88
CA LEU A 385 -23.29 -7.21 -9.99
C LEU A 385 -24.11 -7.00 -11.27
N ARG A 386 -23.93 -5.85 -11.92
CA ARG A 386 -24.56 -5.53 -13.21
C ARG A 386 -23.46 -5.34 -14.25
N ARG A 387 -23.43 -6.23 -15.25
CA ARG A 387 -22.47 -6.19 -16.35
C ARG A 387 -22.83 -5.11 -17.38
N HIS A 388 -21.83 -4.39 -17.85
CA HIS A 388 -21.96 -3.34 -18.88
C HIS A 388 -23.09 -2.34 -18.60
N ALA A 389 -23.38 -2.07 -17.33
CA ALA A 389 -24.50 -1.25 -16.90
C ALA A 389 -24.29 0.24 -17.18
N LEU A 390 -23.02 0.68 -17.25
CA LEU A 390 -22.69 2.06 -17.61
C LEU A 390 -22.81 2.28 -19.12
N PRO A 391 -23.51 3.33 -19.57
CA PRO A 391 -23.65 3.67 -20.99
C PRO A 391 -22.43 4.41 -21.56
N PHE A 392 -21.32 4.48 -20.82
CA PHE A 392 -20.09 5.17 -21.19
C PHE A 392 -18.87 4.40 -20.67
N ARG A 393 -17.68 4.73 -21.17
CA ARG A 393 -16.39 4.28 -20.63
C ARG A 393 -15.54 5.46 -20.20
N MET A 394 -14.59 5.22 -19.31
CA MET A 394 -13.64 6.24 -18.90
C MET A 394 -12.23 5.71 -18.76
N THR A 395 -11.27 6.41 -19.34
CA THR A 395 -9.84 6.09 -19.22
C THR A 395 -9.15 7.03 -18.25
N VAL A 396 -8.19 6.53 -17.48
CA VAL A 396 -7.41 7.33 -16.54
C VAL A 396 -6.46 8.27 -17.30
N LYS A 397 -6.52 9.56 -16.99
CA LYS A 397 -5.57 10.58 -17.50
C LYS A 397 -4.53 10.96 -16.47
N GLU A 398 -4.97 11.22 -15.23
CA GLU A 398 -4.09 11.72 -14.16
C GLU A 398 -4.62 11.26 -12.79
N LEU A 399 -3.80 10.50 -12.05
CA LEU A 399 -4.10 10.18 -10.65
C LEU A 399 -4.17 11.46 -9.80
N SER A 400 -4.92 11.43 -8.70
CA SER A 400 -4.94 12.60 -7.81
C SER A 400 -3.55 12.79 -7.18
N PRO A 401 -2.98 14.01 -7.17
CA PRO A 401 -1.73 14.28 -6.45
C PRO A 401 -1.87 14.10 -4.93
N TYR A 402 -3.11 14.00 -4.43
CA TYR A 402 -3.42 13.74 -3.04
C TYR A 402 -3.42 12.25 -2.68
N ASN A 403 -3.47 11.35 -3.66
CA ASN A 403 -3.54 9.91 -3.41
C ASN A 403 -2.31 9.45 -2.62
N PRO A 404 -2.49 8.84 -1.44
CA PRO A 404 -1.37 8.32 -0.68
C PRO A 404 -0.72 7.12 -1.37
N ILE A 405 0.55 6.92 -1.09
CA ILE A 405 1.25 5.69 -1.48
C ILE A 405 0.63 4.55 -0.69
N ILE A 406 0.24 3.48 -1.38
CA ILE A 406 -0.32 2.30 -0.71
C ILE A 406 0.86 1.48 -0.19
N PRO A 407 0.92 1.18 1.12
CA PRO A 407 1.98 0.34 1.67
C PRO A 407 1.92 -1.06 1.04
N SER A 408 3.07 -1.58 0.61
CA SER A 408 3.17 -2.92 0.02
C SER A 408 2.74 -4.00 1.01
N THR A 409 2.34 -5.17 0.51
CA THR A 409 1.90 -6.32 1.31
C THR A 409 2.96 -6.82 2.29
N GLN A 410 4.26 -6.56 2.06
CA GLN A 410 5.35 -6.86 3.01
C GLN A 410 5.13 -6.20 4.39
N HIS A 411 4.46 -5.04 4.45
CA HIS A 411 4.15 -4.35 5.71
C HIS A 411 3.20 -5.12 6.63
N ARG A 412 2.48 -6.15 6.13
CA ARG A 412 1.61 -7.02 6.97
C ARG A 412 2.39 -7.69 8.10
N ILE A 413 3.63 -8.10 7.85
CA ILE A 413 4.39 -8.96 8.77
C ILE A 413 4.87 -8.15 10.00
N VAL A 414 5.07 -6.84 9.84
CA VAL A 414 5.64 -6.00 10.90
C VAL A 414 4.63 -5.72 12.01
N TYR A 415 3.38 -5.40 11.66
CA TYR A 415 2.33 -5.09 12.64
C TYR A 415 1.66 -6.34 13.22
N GLN A 416 1.57 -7.44 12.47
CA GLN A 416 0.95 -8.68 12.99
C GLN A 416 1.81 -9.39 14.05
N ASN A 417 3.14 -9.24 14.01
CA ASN A 417 4.04 -9.92 14.94
C ASN A 417 4.24 -9.20 16.29
N SER A 418 3.90 -7.91 16.40
CA SER A 418 3.93 -7.17 17.66
C SER A 418 2.61 -7.26 18.46
N SER A 419 1.50 -7.64 17.82
CA SER A 419 0.14 -7.55 18.37
C SER A 419 -0.47 -8.85 18.89
N SER A 420 0.31 -9.87 19.29
CA SER A 420 -0.27 -11.08 19.93
C SER A 420 -0.91 -10.84 21.31
N THR A 421 -1.03 -9.58 21.74
CA THR A 421 -1.77 -9.16 22.93
C THR A 421 -2.37 -7.77 22.72
N LEU A 422 -3.58 -7.66 22.18
CA LEU A 422 -4.61 -6.71 22.66
C LEU A 422 -5.96 -7.04 21.99
N GLY A 423 -7.02 -7.15 22.80
CA GLY A 423 -8.31 -7.70 22.42
C GLY A 423 -9.31 -6.69 21.82
N ASN A 424 -10.34 -7.27 21.21
CA ASN A 424 -11.53 -6.66 20.64
C ASN A 424 -12.17 -5.56 21.50
N LEU A 425 -12.66 -4.49 20.86
CA LEU A 425 -13.64 -3.58 21.42
C LEU A 425 -15.00 -4.30 21.55
N GLY A 426 -15.19 -4.92 22.71
CA GLY A 426 -16.46 -5.43 23.21
C GLY A 426 -16.34 -5.57 24.73
N GLN A 427 -16.84 -4.56 25.45
CA GLN A 427 -16.90 -4.46 26.91
C GLN A 427 -15.54 -4.23 27.61
N GLU A 428 -15.19 -2.95 27.81
CA GLU A 428 -14.17 -2.56 28.77
C GLU A 428 -14.75 -2.64 30.20
N GLN A 429 -14.41 -3.72 30.92
CA GLN A 429 -14.13 -3.61 32.34
C GLN A 429 -12.63 -3.43 32.50
N GLU A 430 -12.24 -2.36 33.19
CA GLU A 430 -10.88 -2.01 33.55
C GLU A 430 -10.17 -3.20 34.22
N GLN A 431 -9.12 -3.70 33.57
CA GLN A 431 -8.00 -4.35 34.26
C GLN A 431 -6.71 -3.64 33.85
N GLU A 432 -6.30 -2.70 34.70
CA GLU A 432 -4.95 -2.16 34.72
C GLU A 432 -3.95 -3.28 35.03
N GLY A 433 -2.93 -3.44 34.18
CA GLY A 433 -1.72 -4.19 34.54
C GLY A 433 -1.16 -5.11 33.46
N LYS A 434 -0.61 -4.52 32.38
CA LYS A 434 0.55 -4.96 31.57
C LYS A 434 0.49 -4.36 30.15
N LYS A 435 0.61 -3.02 30.04
CA LYS A 435 1.01 -2.39 28.78
C LYS A 435 2.52 -2.58 28.63
N GLY A 436 2.98 -3.24 27.57
CA GLY A 436 4.41 -3.30 27.24
C GLY A 436 4.95 -1.89 27.04
N GLN A 437 6.03 -1.53 27.74
CA GLN A 437 6.64 -0.21 27.61
C GLN A 437 7.21 0.00 26.20
N GLU A 438 6.87 1.12 25.60
CA GLU A 438 7.34 1.58 24.30
C GLU A 438 8.87 1.73 24.29
N VAL A 439 9.55 1.26 23.23
CA VAL A 439 11.01 1.47 23.09
C VAL A 439 11.23 2.84 22.49
N MET A 440 11.88 3.73 23.23
CA MET A 440 12.39 4.99 22.69
C MET A 440 13.80 4.81 22.14
N VAL A 441 14.12 5.53 21.06
CA VAL A 441 15.48 5.65 20.51
C VAL A 441 15.90 7.11 20.44
N THR A 442 17.10 7.39 20.95
CA THR A 442 17.66 8.73 21.05
C THR A 442 18.86 8.85 20.12
N LEU A 443 18.87 9.86 19.26
CA LEU A 443 20.00 10.16 18.39
C LEU A 443 21.18 10.67 19.22
N THR A 444 22.32 10.00 19.13
CA THR A 444 23.54 10.31 19.89
C THR A 444 24.67 10.85 19.01
N GLY A 445 24.62 10.62 17.70
CA GLY A 445 25.70 11.02 16.81
C GLY A 445 25.26 11.10 15.34
N ILE A 446 25.90 11.98 14.59
CA ILE A 446 25.71 12.11 13.14
C ILE A 446 27.09 12.18 12.48
N LYS A 447 27.45 11.15 11.73
CA LYS A 447 28.63 11.15 10.86
C LYS A 447 28.21 11.55 9.44
N ARG A 448 28.62 12.74 8.99
CA ARG A 448 28.37 13.22 7.62
C ARG A 448 29.39 12.57 6.67
N HIS A 449 28.92 11.93 5.60
CA HIS A 449 29.78 11.32 4.58
C HIS A 449 29.82 12.19 3.32
N THR A 450 28.66 12.68 2.89
CA THR A 450 28.51 13.61 1.77
C THR A 450 27.48 14.68 2.13
N ALA A 451 27.20 15.62 1.22
CA ALA A 451 26.14 16.62 1.40
C ALA A 451 24.77 15.97 1.65
N ASP A 452 24.52 14.81 1.03
CA ASP A 452 23.22 14.13 1.04
C ASP A 452 23.28 12.74 1.68
N ILE A 453 24.38 12.29 2.28
CA ILE A 453 24.43 10.99 2.96
C ILE A 453 25.11 11.10 4.31
N SER A 454 24.42 10.62 5.36
CA SER A 454 24.92 10.65 6.74
C SER A 454 24.61 9.33 7.45
N THR A 455 25.46 8.93 8.39
CA THR A 455 25.17 7.85 9.35
C THR A 455 24.71 8.44 10.67
N PHE A 456 23.55 8.00 11.12
CA PHE A 456 22.90 8.41 12.35
C PHE A 456 23.05 7.30 13.39
N GLU A 457 23.55 7.64 14.56
CA GLU A 457 23.78 6.72 15.67
C GLU A 457 22.69 6.90 16.72
N PHE A 458 22.03 5.80 17.09
CA PHE A 458 20.93 5.79 18.03
C PHE A 458 21.26 4.94 19.25
N ARG A 459 20.88 5.43 20.43
CA ARG A 459 20.82 4.67 21.67
C ARG A 459 19.37 4.27 21.95
N THR A 460 19.16 3.02 22.34
CA THR A 460 17.83 2.51 22.69
C THR A 460 17.61 2.60 24.21
N SER A 461 16.37 2.88 24.61
CA SER A 461 15.97 2.94 26.03
C SER A 461 16.02 1.57 26.72
N ARG A 462 15.83 0.50 25.96
CA ARG A 462 16.10 -0.89 26.35
C ARG A 462 16.78 -1.64 25.21
N PRO A 463 17.59 -2.68 25.49
CA PRO A 463 18.22 -3.47 24.43
C PRO A 463 17.20 -4.03 23.44
N ILE A 464 17.57 -4.08 22.17
CA ILE A 464 16.74 -4.61 21.08
C ILE A 464 17.46 -5.73 20.34
N HIS A 465 16.70 -6.73 19.90
CA HIS A 465 17.22 -7.79 19.05
C HIS A 465 17.02 -7.43 17.57
N TYR A 466 18.07 -7.61 16.76
CA TYR A 466 18.00 -7.54 15.31
C TYR A 466 19.14 -8.37 14.69
N ILE A 467 19.05 -8.68 13.39
CA ILE A 467 20.05 -9.43 12.63
C ILE A 467 20.66 -8.53 11.56
N PRO A 468 21.96 -8.62 11.25
CA PRO A 468 22.55 -7.88 10.14
C PRO A 468 21.76 -8.02 8.82
N GLY A 469 21.41 -6.87 8.24
CA GLY A 469 20.56 -6.76 7.06
C GLY A 469 19.10 -6.39 7.33
N GLN A 470 18.64 -6.50 8.59
CA GLN A 470 17.31 -6.04 9.01
C GLN A 470 17.17 -4.51 9.08
N TYR A 471 15.94 -4.05 9.07
CA TYR A 471 15.56 -2.64 9.23
C TYR A 471 14.96 -2.34 10.60
N ALA A 472 14.87 -1.06 10.92
CA ALA A 472 14.05 -0.55 12.02
C ALA A 472 13.00 0.44 11.50
N VAL A 473 11.84 0.46 12.17
CA VAL A 473 10.69 1.32 11.88
C VAL A 473 10.54 2.34 13.00
N LEU A 474 10.64 3.62 12.66
CA LEU A 474 10.68 4.74 13.61
C LEU A 474 9.50 5.69 13.38
N ASP A 475 8.90 6.19 14.47
CA ASP A 475 7.78 7.15 14.44
C ASP A 475 8.26 8.60 14.67
N PHE A 476 8.13 9.45 13.65
CA PHE A 476 8.51 10.87 13.73
C PHE A 476 7.30 11.82 13.80
N SER A 477 6.11 11.29 14.10
CA SER A 477 4.86 12.07 14.13
C SER A 477 4.89 13.24 15.11
N ALA A 478 5.61 13.10 16.23
CA ALA A 478 5.85 14.17 17.21
C ALA A 478 6.60 15.38 16.62
N TYR A 479 7.33 15.19 15.52
CA TYR A 479 8.09 16.24 14.83
C TYR A 479 7.32 16.80 13.62
N ASN A 480 6.00 16.58 13.55
CA ASN A 480 5.18 17.20 12.54
C ASN A 480 5.04 18.72 12.76
N THR A 481 5.82 19.50 12.03
CA THR A 481 5.86 20.97 12.12
C THR A 481 4.78 21.68 11.31
N ILE A 482 4.13 20.99 10.36
CA ILE A 482 3.28 21.64 9.35
C ILE A 482 1.83 21.80 9.81
N GLY A 483 1.42 21.09 10.87
CA GLY A 483 0.03 21.08 11.33
C GLY A 483 -0.93 20.64 10.20
N TYR A 484 -2.23 20.81 10.39
CA TYR A 484 -3.19 20.49 9.34
C TYR A 484 -3.37 21.64 8.36
N ARG A 485 -3.25 21.32 7.07
CA ARG A 485 -3.69 22.18 5.97
C ARG A 485 -4.82 21.46 5.26
N HIS A 486 -5.86 22.20 4.84
CA HIS A 486 -6.93 21.56 4.06
C HIS A 486 -6.38 21.09 2.71
N MET A 487 -5.84 21.97 1.85
CA MET A 487 -5.42 21.57 0.49
C MET A 487 -3.91 21.43 0.29
N ALA A 488 -3.05 22.06 1.09
CA ALA A 488 -1.59 22.05 0.91
C ALA A 488 -1.13 22.02 -0.58
N PRO A 489 -1.54 23.01 -1.41
CA PRO A 489 -1.34 22.92 -2.86
C PRO A 489 0.14 22.80 -3.28
N ASP A 490 1.04 23.29 -2.44
CA ASP A 490 2.49 23.27 -2.67
C ASP A 490 3.13 21.91 -2.34
N ASP A 491 2.48 21.10 -1.49
CA ASP A 491 2.91 19.74 -1.14
C ASP A 491 1.68 18.87 -0.80
N PRO A 492 0.92 18.40 -1.82
CA PRO A 492 -0.26 17.56 -1.64
C PRO A 492 0.00 16.27 -0.85
N SER A 493 1.19 15.68 -1.06
CA SER A 493 1.62 14.43 -0.42
C SER A 493 1.70 14.58 1.10
N SER A 494 1.96 15.81 1.58
CA SER A 494 2.10 16.08 3.00
C SER A 494 0.88 15.76 3.85
N LEU A 495 -0.32 15.77 3.26
CA LEU A 495 -1.59 15.67 3.98
C LEU A 495 -1.85 14.30 4.59
N ASN A 496 -1.22 13.27 4.04
CA ASN A 496 -1.40 11.87 4.45
C ASN A 496 -0.05 11.19 4.76
N ASP A 497 1.01 11.97 4.94
CA ASP A 497 2.28 11.44 5.44
C ASP A 497 2.08 11.02 6.90
N ASP A 498 2.39 9.77 7.20
CA ASP A 498 2.27 9.20 8.53
C ASP A 498 3.48 9.50 9.42
N TYR A 499 4.53 10.11 8.86
CA TYR A 499 5.81 10.41 9.53
C TYR A 499 6.52 9.16 10.06
N ILE A 500 6.06 7.96 9.70
CA ILE A 500 6.73 6.70 10.02
C ILE A 500 7.71 6.40 8.90
N ARG A 501 8.93 5.99 9.26
CA ARG A 501 9.97 5.67 8.28
C ARG A 501 10.69 4.39 8.64
N THR A 502 11.08 3.66 7.60
CA THR A 502 11.80 2.40 7.70
C THR A 502 13.16 2.58 7.03
N TRP A 503 14.22 2.20 7.74
CA TRP A 503 15.58 2.16 7.18
C TRP A 503 16.33 0.93 7.65
N THR A 504 17.18 0.40 6.78
CA THR A 504 18.11 -0.68 7.11
C THR A 504 19.06 -0.25 8.22
N ILE A 505 19.29 -1.15 9.17
CA ILE A 505 20.28 -0.95 10.23
C ILE A 505 21.67 -1.25 9.67
N SER A 506 22.52 -0.22 9.59
CA SER A 506 23.89 -0.28 9.04
C SER A 506 24.94 -0.85 10.01
N SER A 507 24.62 -0.95 11.30
CA SER A 507 25.49 -1.57 12.32
C SER A 507 25.17 -3.05 12.50
N ALA A 508 26.18 -3.87 12.80
CA ALA A 508 25.95 -5.23 13.28
C ALA A 508 25.82 -5.26 14.82
N PRO A 509 24.93 -6.09 15.40
CA PRO A 509 24.83 -6.27 16.85
C PRO A 509 26.05 -7.02 17.41
N PHE A 510 26.14 -7.16 18.73
CA PHE A 510 27.16 -8.01 19.36
C PHE A 510 26.79 -9.50 19.22
N VAL A 511 27.79 -10.38 19.34
CA VAL A 511 27.62 -11.84 19.18
C VAL A 511 27.58 -12.48 20.57
N SER A 512 26.69 -13.47 20.78
CA SER A 512 26.52 -14.07 22.10
C SER A 512 27.75 -14.86 22.54
N SER A 513 28.24 -14.54 23.75
CA SER A 513 29.31 -15.28 24.44
C SER A 513 28.85 -16.63 25.05
N SER A 514 27.59 -17.03 24.87
CA SER A 514 27.12 -18.34 25.31
C SER A 514 27.41 -19.41 24.24
N SER A 515 28.13 -20.47 24.61
CA SER A 515 28.66 -21.50 23.71
C SER A 515 27.59 -22.06 22.74
N PRO A 516 27.87 -22.27 21.44
CA PRO A 516 26.92 -22.87 20.48
C PRO A 516 26.56 -24.33 20.78
N ALA A 517 27.23 -24.97 21.75
CA ALA A 517 27.32 -26.42 21.82
C ALA A 517 26.35 -27.12 22.79
N SER A 518 25.38 -26.45 23.45
CA SER A 518 24.56 -27.17 24.46
C SER A 518 23.12 -26.70 24.72
N SER A 519 22.40 -26.14 23.75
CA SER A 519 20.94 -25.97 23.94
C SER A 519 20.12 -26.19 22.67
N PHE A 520 19.85 -27.46 22.38
CA PHE A 520 18.55 -27.85 21.81
C PHE A 520 17.49 -27.62 22.93
N SER A 521 17.11 -26.37 23.15
CA SER A 521 15.95 -26.00 23.97
C SER A 521 14.84 -25.53 23.05
N THR A 522 13.71 -26.24 23.08
CA THR A 522 12.49 -25.98 22.31
C THR A 522 11.67 -24.80 22.87
N SER A 523 12.33 -23.73 23.29
CA SER A 523 11.69 -22.48 23.71
C SER A 523 12.16 -21.34 22.80
N SER A 524 11.23 -20.85 21.98
CA SER A 524 11.35 -19.69 21.11
C SER A 524 11.92 -18.45 21.82
N THR A 525 13.12 -17.98 21.43
CA THR A 525 13.45 -16.55 21.13
C THR A 525 14.93 -16.24 20.81
N SER A 526 15.91 -17.14 20.92
CA SER A 526 17.34 -16.78 20.68
C SER A 526 18.00 -17.53 19.50
N SER A 527 17.37 -17.56 18.33
CA SER A 527 17.70 -18.54 17.28
C SER A 527 18.85 -18.20 16.30
N HIS A 528 19.58 -17.09 16.47
CA HIS A 528 20.63 -16.70 15.49
C HIS A 528 22.00 -16.28 16.10
N GLY A 529 22.24 -16.50 17.40
CA GLY A 529 23.56 -16.24 18.01
C GLY A 529 23.95 -14.76 18.15
N TRP A 530 23.01 -13.83 18.03
CA TRP A 530 23.22 -12.39 18.23
C TRP A 530 22.69 -11.95 19.60
N GLU A 531 23.39 -11.03 20.26
CA GLU A 531 22.94 -10.40 21.50
C GLU A 531 22.02 -9.20 21.22
N GLU A 532 21.20 -8.86 22.21
CA GLU A 532 20.45 -7.61 22.18
C GLU A 532 21.43 -6.42 22.23
N SER A 533 21.15 -5.40 21.43
CA SER A 533 21.97 -4.20 21.34
C SER A 533 21.28 -3.01 22.00
N SER A 534 22.03 -2.24 22.78
CA SER A 534 21.57 -0.95 23.35
C SER A 534 21.78 0.24 22.40
N SER A 535 22.32 0.00 21.22
CA SER A 535 22.53 1.00 20.19
C SER A 535 22.53 0.39 18.79
N PHE A 536 22.25 1.23 17.79
CA PHE A 536 22.40 0.86 16.39
C PHE A 536 22.67 2.11 15.56
N SER A 537 23.10 1.94 14.31
CA SER A 537 23.25 3.06 13.37
C SER A 537 22.54 2.80 12.05
N MET A 538 22.14 3.87 11.39
CA MET A 538 21.48 3.86 10.08
C MET A 538 22.17 4.86 9.15
N THR A 539 22.52 4.43 7.95
CA THR A 539 23.06 5.33 6.92
C THR A 539 21.93 5.73 5.99
N ILE A 540 21.59 7.01 5.99
CA ILE A 540 20.39 7.53 5.33
C ILE A 540 20.83 8.55 4.28
N LYS A 541 20.28 8.41 3.07
CA LYS A 541 20.38 9.41 2.00
C LYS A 541 19.27 10.44 2.14
N ARG A 542 19.62 11.72 2.04
CA ARG A 542 18.69 12.85 1.96
C ARG A 542 17.89 12.75 0.68
N LYS A 543 16.56 12.72 0.81
CA LYS A 543 15.62 12.83 -0.30
C LYS A 543 15.18 14.29 -0.41
N PRO A 544 15.35 14.98 -1.56
CA PRO A 544 15.01 16.40 -1.71
C PRO A 544 13.61 16.76 -1.21
N ASP A 545 12.60 15.94 -1.49
CA ASP A 545 11.21 16.14 -1.05
C ASP A 545 10.85 15.33 0.22
N GLY A 546 11.84 14.67 0.84
CA GLY A 546 11.61 13.81 2.00
C GLY A 546 11.60 14.59 3.30
N LYS A 547 10.43 14.72 3.94
CA LYS A 547 10.28 15.44 5.22
C LYS A 547 11.25 14.98 6.30
N ILE A 548 11.24 13.68 6.64
CA ILE A 548 12.06 13.15 7.74
C ILE A 548 13.54 13.07 7.37
N SER A 549 13.87 12.65 6.15
CA SER A 549 15.28 12.63 5.73
C SER A 549 15.89 14.04 5.74
N ASN A 550 15.13 15.06 5.34
CA ASN A 550 15.55 16.46 5.43
C ASN A 550 15.67 16.93 6.88
N LEU A 551 14.69 16.60 7.73
CA LEU A 551 14.75 16.89 9.17
C LEU A 551 16.04 16.34 9.79
N LEU A 552 16.32 15.05 9.59
CA LEU A 552 17.52 14.40 10.09
C LEU A 552 18.80 15.07 9.58
N HIS A 553 18.88 15.39 8.28
CA HIS A 553 20.04 16.08 7.71
C HIS A 553 20.17 17.55 8.09
N ALA A 554 19.13 18.17 8.66
CA ALA A 554 19.16 19.53 9.17
C ALA A 554 19.61 19.61 10.64
N LEU A 555 19.64 18.47 11.37
CA LEU A 555 20.06 18.44 12.77
C LEU A 555 21.54 18.83 12.93
N ASN A 556 21.80 19.65 13.93
CA ASN A 556 23.15 20.01 14.38
C ASN A 556 23.64 18.99 15.43
N PRO A 557 24.75 18.27 15.19
CA PRO A 557 25.31 17.32 16.14
C PRO A 557 25.58 17.93 17.53
N ASP A 558 26.05 19.19 17.58
CA ASP A 558 26.44 19.85 18.84
C ASP A 558 25.23 20.14 19.75
N SER A 559 24.04 20.28 19.15
CA SER A 559 22.80 20.59 19.87
C SER A 559 22.15 19.35 20.50
N LEU A 560 22.57 18.13 20.13
CA LEU A 560 21.97 16.88 20.62
C LEU A 560 22.15 16.67 22.13
N ILE A 561 23.14 17.33 22.74
CA ILE A 561 23.39 17.26 24.19
C ILE A 561 22.35 18.08 24.96
N SER A 562 22.02 19.29 24.46
CA SER A 562 21.06 20.19 25.11
C SER A 562 19.61 19.87 24.73
N GLU A 563 19.39 19.38 23.51
CA GLU A 563 18.07 19.07 22.94
C GLU A 563 18.10 17.65 22.35
N PRO A 564 17.82 16.61 23.16
CA PRO A 564 17.89 15.23 22.70
C PRO A 564 16.80 14.95 21.68
N PHE A 565 17.19 14.48 20.50
CA PHE A 565 16.27 14.03 19.47
C PHE A 565 15.87 12.58 19.75
N THR A 566 14.62 12.35 20.16
CA THR A 566 14.14 11.04 20.62
C THR A 566 12.81 10.69 19.95
N VAL A 567 12.72 9.47 19.40
CA VAL A 567 11.55 8.96 18.70
C VAL A 567 11.19 7.56 19.16
N PRO A 568 9.91 7.13 19.10
CA PRO A 568 9.54 5.74 19.30
C PRO A 568 10.11 4.81 18.21
N LEU A 569 10.56 3.64 18.62
CA LEU A 569 10.83 2.49 17.77
C LEU A 569 9.61 1.58 17.76
N ILE A 570 8.95 1.49 16.61
CA ILE A 570 7.78 0.63 16.42
C ILE A 570 8.22 -0.84 16.39
N SER A 571 9.27 -1.16 15.62
CA SER A 571 9.77 -2.53 15.47
C SER A 571 11.13 -2.60 14.76
N THR A 572 11.77 -3.75 14.86
CA THR A 572 12.83 -4.22 13.96
C THR A 572 12.30 -5.39 13.13
N GLY A 573 12.74 -5.52 11.88
CA GLY A 573 12.21 -6.57 11.00
C GLY A 573 12.94 -6.71 9.68
N GLY A 574 12.42 -7.59 8.83
CA GLY A 574 12.98 -7.89 7.52
C GLY A 574 13.53 -9.32 7.43
N ASN A 575 13.40 -9.88 6.23
CA ASN A 575 13.90 -11.21 5.88
C ASN A 575 15.18 -11.15 5.03
N PHE A 576 15.72 -9.95 4.83
CA PHE A 576 16.94 -9.70 4.08
C PHE A 576 18.18 -9.79 4.97
N PHE A 577 18.48 -10.99 5.42
CA PHE A 577 19.67 -11.29 6.21
C PHE A 577 20.40 -12.49 5.62
N LEU A 578 21.67 -12.68 6.00
CA LEU A 578 22.39 -13.88 5.60
C LEU A 578 21.71 -15.11 6.21
N PRO A 579 21.32 -16.11 5.41
CA PRO A 579 20.68 -17.32 5.91
C PRO A 579 21.57 -18.01 6.96
N PRO A 580 21.00 -18.49 8.09
CA PRO A 580 21.76 -19.19 9.12
C PRO A 580 22.33 -20.51 8.55
N GLY A 581 23.62 -20.76 8.73
CA GLY A 581 24.24 -22.05 8.41
C GLY A 581 23.88 -23.12 9.46
N PRO A 582 23.90 -24.44 9.11
CA PRO A 582 24.25 -25.03 7.82
C PRO A 582 23.02 -25.40 6.98
N TYR A 583 23.15 -25.37 5.64
CA TYR A 583 22.17 -25.97 4.72
C TYR A 583 22.07 -27.47 4.97
N VAL A 584 21.07 -27.85 5.76
CA VAL A 584 20.50 -29.19 5.72
C VAL A 584 19.98 -29.37 4.29
N LYS A 585 20.52 -30.37 3.59
CA LYS A 585 19.85 -30.95 2.42
C LYS A 585 18.38 -31.14 2.77
N THR A 586 17.48 -30.34 2.23
CA THR A 586 16.11 -30.82 2.05
C THR A 586 16.24 -32.10 1.22
N PRO A 587 15.85 -33.28 1.74
CA PRO A 587 15.66 -34.40 0.86
C PRO A 587 14.52 -33.98 -0.05
N LEU A 588 14.79 -33.86 -1.35
CA LEU A 588 13.72 -34.04 -2.31
C LEU A 588 13.04 -35.36 -1.95
N THR A 589 11.77 -35.28 -1.63
CA THR A 589 10.89 -36.41 -1.45
C THR A 589 10.90 -37.26 -2.72
N SER A 590 11.64 -38.37 -2.68
CA SER A 590 11.27 -39.61 -3.34
C SER A 590 11.81 -40.78 -2.52
N PRO A 591 10.99 -41.79 -2.18
CA PRO A 591 11.45 -42.93 -1.39
C PRO A 591 12.04 -43.98 -2.33
N SER A 592 13.35 -44.17 -2.31
CA SER A 592 13.94 -45.46 -2.70
C SER A 592 15.30 -45.68 -2.06
N SER A 593 15.28 -46.58 -1.08
CA SER A 593 16.33 -47.51 -0.68
C SER A 593 17.65 -47.50 -1.45
N SER A 594 18.75 -47.27 -0.73
CA SER A 594 19.86 -48.23 -0.64
C SER A 594 20.89 -47.75 0.37
N LEU A 595 21.11 -48.57 1.40
CA LEU A 595 22.26 -48.48 2.30
C LEU A 595 23.56 -48.62 1.50
N VAL A 596 24.41 -47.60 1.52
CA VAL A 596 25.84 -47.76 1.23
C VAL A 596 26.61 -47.12 2.37
N SER A 597 27.24 -47.98 3.16
CA SER A 597 28.26 -47.64 4.14
C SER A 597 29.55 -47.25 3.42
N SER A 598 30.01 -46.02 3.60
CA SER A 598 31.42 -45.68 3.39
C SER A 598 31.88 -44.75 4.50
N SER A 599 32.69 -45.31 5.39
CA SER A 599 33.56 -44.61 6.32
C SER A 599 34.55 -43.74 5.55
N SER A 600 34.42 -42.43 5.67
CA SER A 600 35.48 -41.48 5.35
C SER A 600 35.67 -40.56 6.56
N SER A 601 36.90 -40.56 7.09
CA SER A 601 37.38 -39.70 8.17
C SER A 601 36.97 -38.23 7.96
N PRO A 602 36.69 -37.45 9.03
CA PRO A 602 36.36 -36.04 8.88
C PRO A 602 37.61 -35.29 8.42
N SER A 603 37.69 -34.97 7.13
CA SER A 603 38.66 -34.02 6.63
C SER A 603 38.36 -32.65 7.24
N ASN A 604 39.38 -31.98 7.79
CA ASN A 604 39.37 -30.57 8.22
C ASN A 604 39.16 -29.59 7.04
N ALA A 605 38.10 -29.77 6.25
CA ALA A 605 37.81 -28.94 5.09
C ALA A 605 36.97 -27.74 5.53
N PHE A 606 37.48 -26.53 5.27
CA PHE A 606 36.75 -25.27 5.43
C PHE A 606 35.50 -25.29 4.56
N LYS A 607 34.36 -24.86 5.11
CA LYS A 607 33.14 -24.66 4.32
C LYS A 607 33.17 -23.25 3.74
N THR A 608 33.36 -23.13 2.43
CA THR A 608 33.32 -21.83 1.76
C THR A 608 31.88 -21.43 1.48
N VAL A 609 31.47 -20.25 1.97
CA VAL A 609 30.20 -19.60 1.68
C VAL A 609 30.46 -18.53 0.62
N LYS A 610 29.95 -18.76 -0.59
CA LYS A 610 30.09 -17.85 -1.72
C LYS A 610 28.87 -16.94 -1.83
N LEU A 611 29.10 -15.63 -1.83
CA LEU A 611 28.08 -14.60 -1.89
C LEU A 611 28.34 -13.66 -3.08
N ALA A 612 27.28 -13.23 -3.73
CA ALA A 612 27.29 -12.13 -4.69
C ALA A 612 26.34 -11.04 -4.20
N PHE A 613 26.88 -9.87 -3.88
CA PHE A 613 26.11 -8.71 -3.44
C PHE A 613 25.93 -7.74 -4.60
N PHE A 614 24.70 -7.31 -4.85
CA PHE A 614 24.36 -6.32 -5.87
C PHE A 614 23.70 -5.12 -5.21
N SER A 615 24.37 -3.96 -5.25
CA SER A 615 23.85 -2.73 -4.66
C SER A 615 23.70 -1.57 -5.63
N GLY A 616 22.59 -0.83 -5.52
CA GLY A 616 22.43 0.49 -6.12
C GLY A 616 22.36 1.59 -5.07
N GLY A 617 23.30 2.54 -5.06
CA GLY A 617 23.32 3.67 -4.11
C GLY A 617 23.31 3.23 -2.64
N ILE A 618 22.34 3.74 -1.86
CA ILE A 618 22.16 3.38 -0.43
C ILE A 618 21.75 1.91 -0.21
N GLY A 619 21.49 1.17 -1.31
CA GLY A 619 21.40 -0.30 -1.36
C GLY A 619 22.61 -1.03 -0.79
N SER A 620 23.71 -0.32 -0.56
CA SER A 620 24.90 -0.83 0.12
C SER A 620 24.71 -1.12 1.62
N THR A 621 23.76 -0.45 2.26
CA THR A 621 23.61 -0.48 3.74
C THR A 621 23.35 -1.86 4.36
N PRO A 622 22.52 -2.76 3.79
CA PRO A 622 22.38 -4.10 4.36
C PRO A 622 23.69 -4.90 4.24
N PHE A 623 24.43 -4.76 3.13
CA PHE A 623 25.69 -5.47 2.90
C PHE A 623 26.79 -5.02 3.85
N ILE A 624 26.88 -3.71 4.13
CA ILE A 624 27.78 -3.18 5.16
C ILE A 624 27.47 -3.82 6.52
N SER A 625 26.19 -3.90 6.89
CA SER A 625 25.74 -4.54 8.12
C SER A 625 26.15 -6.02 8.17
N MET A 626 25.90 -6.77 7.09
CA MET A 626 26.24 -8.20 6.97
C MET A 626 27.74 -8.46 7.08
N ILE A 627 28.58 -7.69 6.38
CA ILE A 627 30.04 -7.83 6.42
C ILE A 627 30.58 -7.58 7.84
N ARG A 628 30.11 -6.51 8.50
CA ARG A 628 30.45 -6.23 9.90
C ARG A 628 30.00 -7.37 10.83
N GLY A 629 28.85 -7.96 10.55
CA GLY A 629 28.35 -9.12 11.28
C GLY A 629 29.27 -10.33 11.14
N ILE A 630 29.63 -10.70 9.91
CA ILE A 630 30.55 -11.81 9.63
C ILE A 630 31.85 -11.64 10.44
N ARG A 631 32.45 -10.45 10.41
CA ARG A 631 33.67 -10.15 11.18
C ARG A 631 33.51 -10.33 12.68
N LYS A 632 32.45 -9.77 13.26
CA LYS A 632 32.19 -9.91 14.71
C LYS A 632 32.06 -11.37 15.13
N ARG A 633 31.41 -12.21 14.31
CA ARG A 633 31.30 -13.66 14.58
C ARG A 633 32.66 -14.37 14.49
N GLN A 634 33.50 -13.98 13.53
CA GLN A 634 34.84 -14.53 13.37
C GLN A 634 35.75 -14.19 14.56
N LEU A 635 35.76 -12.93 15.02
CA LEU A 635 36.52 -12.50 16.19
C LEU A 635 36.14 -13.29 17.45
N LEU A 636 34.84 -13.54 17.65
CA LEU A 636 34.37 -14.34 18.78
C LEU A 636 34.85 -15.80 18.68
N SER A 637 34.75 -16.41 17.51
CA SER A 637 35.23 -17.80 17.27
C SER A 637 36.72 -17.95 17.59
N SER A 638 37.55 -16.98 17.18
CA SER A 638 38.98 -16.96 17.51
C SER A 638 39.23 -16.86 19.02
N TYR A 639 38.51 -15.99 19.74
CA TYR A 639 38.61 -15.87 21.20
C TYR A 639 38.28 -17.17 21.94
N TYR A 640 37.21 -17.89 21.55
CA TYR A 640 36.86 -19.17 22.20
C TYR A 640 37.89 -20.28 21.96
N LYS A 641 38.55 -20.30 20.78
CA LYS A 641 39.63 -21.26 20.51
C LYS A 641 40.81 -21.05 21.45
N ASP A 642 41.22 -19.80 21.66
CA ASP A 642 42.37 -19.47 22.51
C ASP A 642 42.11 -19.77 23.99
N VAL A 643 40.86 -19.60 24.46
CA VAL A 643 40.51 -19.75 25.88
C VAL A 643 40.16 -21.19 26.27
N HIS A 644 39.49 -21.95 25.40
CA HIS A 644 38.88 -23.23 25.79
C HIS A 644 39.52 -24.48 25.20
N ASN A 645 40.56 -24.36 24.37
CA ASN A 645 41.29 -25.50 23.80
C ASN A 645 40.35 -26.55 23.17
N ASN A 646 39.22 -26.11 22.62
CA ASN A 646 38.16 -26.95 22.08
C ASN A 646 38.29 -27.05 20.56
N ASP A 647 38.44 -28.28 20.05
CA ASP A 647 38.55 -28.66 18.63
C ASP A 647 37.22 -28.60 17.86
N SER A 648 36.29 -27.70 18.21
CA SER A 648 35.05 -27.55 17.42
C SER A 648 35.35 -26.81 16.10
N ASN A 649 35.72 -27.59 15.09
CA ASN A 649 36.13 -27.19 13.73
C ASN A 649 34.96 -26.72 12.84
N PHE A 650 34.37 -25.57 13.13
CA PHE A 650 33.57 -24.84 12.14
C PHE A 650 34.22 -23.50 11.83
N GLN A 651 35.14 -23.50 10.86
CA GLN A 651 35.58 -22.27 10.20
C GLN A 651 34.90 -22.20 8.84
N GLU A 652 33.93 -21.30 8.72
CA GLU A 652 33.36 -20.91 7.43
C GLU A 652 34.26 -19.82 6.82
N LEU A 653 34.58 -19.96 5.54
CA LEU A 653 35.28 -18.95 4.76
C LEU A 653 34.25 -18.24 3.88
N PHE A 654 34.13 -16.92 4.02
CA PHE A 654 33.21 -16.13 3.21
C PHE A 654 33.94 -15.56 2.00
N ASP A 655 33.50 -15.91 0.79
CA ASP A 655 33.95 -15.29 -0.47
C ASP A 655 32.81 -14.39 -0.98
N ILE A 656 33.02 -13.08 -0.93
CA ILE A 656 32.02 -12.06 -1.25
C ILE A 656 32.48 -11.29 -2.49
N GLN A 657 31.71 -11.43 -3.56
CA GLN A 657 31.82 -10.60 -4.76
C GLN A 657 30.75 -9.51 -4.72
N TRP A 658 31.14 -8.26 -4.50
CA TRP A 658 30.23 -7.14 -4.36
C TRP A 658 30.25 -6.25 -5.61
N ILE A 659 29.16 -6.27 -6.37
CA ILE A 659 28.89 -5.37 -7.48
C ILE A 659 28.06 -4.19 -6.99
N THR A 660 28.55 -2.97 -7.15
CA THR A 660 27.80 -1.75 -6.81
C THR A 660 27.74 -0.80 -7.98
N SER A 661 26.62 -0.12 -8.19
CA SER A 661 26.47 0.90 -9.24
C SER A 661 25.91 2.21 -8.69
N VAL A 662 26.60 3.30 -9.00
CA VAL A 662 26.23 4.66 -8.55
C VAL A 662 26.53 5.72 -9.61
N PRO A 663 25.90 6.91 -9.54
CA PRO A 663 26.25 8.02 -10.41
C PRO A 663 27.66 8.56 -10.18
N TYR A 664 27.98 8.90 -8.93
CA TYR A 664 29.20 9.59 -8.54
C TYR A 664 30.00 8.79 -7.52
N PHE A 665 31.31 9.03 -7.43
CA PHE A 665 32.19 8.27 -6.54
C PHE A 665 31.84 8.44 -5.05
N GLU A 666 31.39 9.62 -4.65
CA GLU A 666 30.96 9.91 -3.28
C GLU A 666 29.72 9.09 -2.84
N ASP A 667 28.86 8.70 -3.79
CA ASP A 667 27.70 7.85 -3.53
C ASP A 667 28.10 6.40 -3.15
N LEU A 668 29.36 5.99 -3.36
CA LEU A 668 29.87 4.68 -2.95
C LEU A 668 30.06 4.55 -1.43
N LEU A 669 29.97 5.66 -0.68
CA LEU A 669 30.44 5.73 0.71
C LEU A 669 31.92 5.32 0.81
N PRO A 670 32.83 6.01 0.08
CA PRO A 670 34.22 5.58 -0.08
C PRO A 670 34.90 5.34 1.27
N GLU A 671 34.74 6.22 2.26
CA GLU A 671 35.29 6.01 3.60
C GLU A 671 34.92 4.63 4.19
N ILE A 672 33.62 4.29 4.19
CA ILE A 672 33.14 3.03 4.74
C ILE A 672 33.67 1.85 3.92
N LEU A 673 33.62 1.96 2.58
CA LEU A 673 34.03 0.89 1.69
C LEU A 673 35.52 0.57 1.81
N TYR A 674 36.37 1.60 1.84
CA TYR A 674 37.81 1.44 2.01
C TYR A 674 38.18 1.00 3.42
N ASP A 675 37.47 1.45 4.47
CA ASP A 675 37.65 0.94 5.83
C ASP A 675 37.36 -0.56 5.89
N LEU A 676 36.29 -1.02 5.26
CA LEU A 676 35.97 -2.45 5.19
C LEU A 676 37.09 -3.24 4.53
N VAL A 677 37.65 -2.78 3.43
CA VAL A 677 38.74 -3.49 2.74
C VAL A 677 40.04 -3.46 3.53
N LYS A 678 40.38 -2.31 4.11
CA LYS A 678 41.58 -2.11 4.92
C LYS A 678 41.59 -2.99 6.18
N GLU A 679 40.45 -3.11 6.86
CA GLU A 679 40.28 -4.03 8.00
C GLU A 679 40.60 -5.48 7.59
N GLN A 680 40.15 -5.91 6.41
CA GLN A 680 40.50 -7.25 5.90
C GLN A 680 42.01 -7.40 5.69
N GLU A 681 42.67 -6.42 5.07
CA GLU A 681 44.12 -6.45 4.82
C GLU A 681 44.91 -6.57 6.12
N GLN A 682 44.54 -5.80 7.14
CA GLN A 682 45.16 -5.87 8.47
C GLN A 682 44.99 -7.24 9.12
N GLU A 683 43.81 -7.86 8.99
CA GLU A 683 43.55 -9.22 9.46
C GLU A 683 44.47 -10.25 8.76
N GLN A 684 44.63 -10.18 7.44
CA GLN A 684 45.51 -11.12 6.72
C GLN A 684 46.98 -10.92 7.10
N GLU A 685 47.46 -9.67 7.23
CA GLU A 685 48.84 -9.39 7.66
C GLU A 685 49.13 -9.91 9.08
N GLN A 686 48.14 -9.86 9.97
CA GLN A 686 48.28 -10.32 11.35
C GLN A 686 48.26 -11.85 11.43
N GLU A 687 47.47 -12.52 10.59
CA GLU A 687 47.45 -13.98 10.45
C GLU A 687 48.74 -14.50 9.79
N GLU A 688 49.25 -13.82 8.75
CA GLU A 688 50.53 -14.15 8.08
C GLU A 688 51.72 -14.19 9.04
N LYS A 689 51.74 -13.29 10.03
CA LYS A 689 52.78 -13.21 11.05
C LYS A 689 52.69 -14.34 12.09
N ASN A 690 51.54 -15.03 12.19
CA ASN A 690 51.24 -16.02 13.23
C ASN A 690 51.14 -17.49 12.71
N ILE A 691 51.55 -17.77 11.46
CA ILE A 691 51.23 -19.02 10.75
C ILE A 691 51.71 -20.32 11.44
N LYS A 692 50.77 -21.27 11.59
CA LYS A 692 50.97 -22.73 11.53
C LYS A 692 50.72 -23.22 10.09
N PRO A 693 51.48 -24.18 9.54
CA PRO A 693 51.64 -24.39 8.09
C PRO A 693 50.46 -24.91 7.24
N ASN A 694 49.18 -24.80 7.64
CA ASN A 694 48.04 -25.32 6.86
C ASN A 694 46.67 -24.64 7.14
N GLN A 695 46.64 -23.37 7.56
CA GLN A 695 45.39 -22.62 7.75
C GLN A 695 45.22 -21.53 6.67
N PRO A 696 44.00 -21.29 6.17
CA PRO A 696 43.71 -20.18 5.26
C PRO A 696 44.02 -18.85 5.95
N LEU A 697 44.58 -17.91 5.17
CA LEU A 697 45.13 -16.62 5.62
C LEU A 697 44.09 -15.57 6.02
N THR A 698 42.79 -15.83 5.78
CA THR A 698 41.65 -15.07 6.32
C THR A 698 40.34 -15.84 6.13
N SER A 699 39.41 -15.66 7.06
CA SER A 699 38.05 -16.24 6.97
C SER A 699 37.04 -15.39 6.19
N LEU A 700 37.44 -14.20 5.72
CA LEU A 700 36.65 -13.32 4.85
C LEU A 700 37.50 -12.83 3.66
N GLN A 701 36.99 -13.06 2.45
CA GLN A 701 37.51 -12.55 1.18
C GLN A 701 36.45 -11.64 0.56
N LEU A 702 36.70 -10.32 0.56
CA LEU A 702 35.87 -9.32 -0.08
C LEU A 702 36.54 -8.78 -1.33
N SER A 703 35.83 -8.84 -2.45
CA SER A 703 36.15 -8.16 -3.71
C SER A 703 34.99 -7.27 -4.12
N VAL A 704 35.27 -6.04 -4.53
CA VAL A 704 34.27 -5.02 -4.87
C VAL A 704 34.51 -4.53 -6.29
N ASN A 705 33.48 -4.56 -7.12
CA ASN A 705 33.46 -3.94 -8.44
C ASN A 705 32.44 -2.79 -8.43
N ALA A 706 32.92 -1.56 -8.55
CA ALA A 706 32.10 -0.36 -8.47
C ALA A 706 31.94 0.31 -9.84
N PHE A 707 30.71 0.44 -10.30
CA PHE A 707 30.33 1.00 -11.60
C PHE A 707 29.82 2.43 -11.45
N LEU A 708 30.65 3.39 -11.86
CA LEU A 708 30.38 4.83 -11.83
C LEU A 708 29.79 5.28 -13.17
N THR A 709 28.55 5.75 -13.16
CA THR A 709 27.79 6.00 -14.39
C THR A 709 27.85 7.44 -14.90
N ARG A 710 28.27 8.39 -14.06
CA ARG A 710 28.36 9.83 -14.40
C ARG A 710 29.65 10.50 -13.93
N GLU A 711 30.56 9.75 -13.32
CA GLU A 711 31.82 10.26 -12.77
C GLU A 711 32.94 10.25 -13.82
N GLU A 712 33.89 11.17 -13.68
CA GLU A 712 35.13 11.15 -14.48
C GLU A 712 36.30 10.54 -13.71
N GLN A 713 37.11 9.74 -14.39
CA GLN A 713 38.27 9.05 -13.79
C GLN A 713 39.27 10.00 -13.11
N LYS A 714 39.44 11.22 -13.65
CA LYS A 714 40.34 12.23 -13.09
C LYS A 714 39.85 12.75 -11.74
N THR A 715 38.54 12.93 -11.57
CA THR A 715 37.92 13.40 -10.32
C THR A 715 38.19 12.41 -9.18
N VAL A 716 38.03 11.12 -9.48
CA VAL A 716 38.28 10.06 -8.49
C VAL A 716 39.76 9.96 -8.12
N ALA A 717 40.65 10.08 -9.10
CA ALA A 717 42.09 10.06 -8.85
C ALA A 717 42.54 11.20 -7.92
N ALA A 718 41.95 12.40 -8.08
CA ALA A 718 42.22 13.52 -7.18
C ALA A 718 41.73 13.22 -5.75
N TYR A 719 40.50 12.73 -5.59
CA TYR A 719 39.94 12.38 -4.27
C TYR A 719 40.81 11.34 -3.54
N LEU A 720 41.21 10.27 -4.23
CA LEU A 720 42.01 9.20 -3.64
C LEU A 720 43.38 9.71 -3.19
N ASN A 721 44.02 10.59 -3.97
CA ASN A 721 45.28 11.23 -3.58
C ASN A 721 45.10 12.12 -2.35
N ASP A 722 44.07 12.97 -2.33
CA ASP A 722 43.81 13.90 -1.22
C ASP A 722 43.54 13.18 0.11
N HIS A 723 42.96 11.98 0.06
CA HIS A 723 42.66 11.16 1.25
C HIS A 723 43.75 10.12 1.56
N GLY A 724 44.89 10.16 0.84
CA GLY A 724 46.01 9.23 1.04
C GLY A 724 45.67 7.77 0.71
N ILE A 725 44.62 7.53 -0.07
CA ILE A 725 44.17 6.20 -0.48
C ILE A 725 44.95 5.80 -1.74
N LYS A 726 45.87 4.84 -1.60
CA LYS A 726 46.64 4.35 -2.75
C LYS A 726 45.75 3.52 -3.68
N ASN A 727 45.39 4.07 -4.83
CA ASN A 727 44.78 3.31 -5.91
C ASN A 727 45.88 2.47 -6.60
N GLN A 728 46.03 1.19 -6.26
CA GLN A 728 47.02 0.32 -6.92
C GLN A 728 46.53 -0.19 -8.30
N SER A 729 45.80 0.63 -9.05
CA SER A 729 45.52 0.37 -10.46
C SER A 729 46.75 0.72 -11.31
N THR A 730 47.81 -0.09 -11.30
CA THR A 730 48.76 -0.18 -12.43
C THR A 730 49.76 -1.34 -12.23
N LYS A 731 49.54 -2.44 -12.96
CA LYS A 731 50.56 -3.43 -13.37
C LYS A 731 51.57 -3.86 -12.29
N SER A 732 51.15 -4.74 -11.38
CA SER A 732 52.05 -5.74 -10.80
C SER A 732 51.29 -7.05 -10.62
N ASN A 733 51.94 -8.19 -10.90
CA ASN A 733 51.37 -9.54 -10.77
C ASN A 733 51.17 -9.97 -9.29
N SER A 734 50.80 -9.05 -8.41
CA SER A 734 50.31 -9.37 -7.07
C SER A 734 48.80 -9.12 -7.02
N SER A 735 48.06 -10.14 -6.64
CA SER A 735 46.60 -10.23 -6.60
C SER A 735 45.98 -9.39 -5.47
N SER A 736 46.13 -8.06 -5.51
CA SER A 736 45.81 -7.19 -4.36
C SER A 736 45.04 -5.89 -4.65
N ASN A 737 44.27 -5.79 -5.75
CA ASN A 737 43.20 -4.78 -5.84
C ASN A 737 41.86 -5.41 -5.45
N LYS A 738 41.39 -5.11 -4.24
CA LYS A 738 40.08 -5.57 -3.73
C LYS A 738 38.92 -4.65 -4.10
N ILE A 739 39.19 -3.44 -4.59
CA ILE A 739 38.17 -2.54 -5.15
C ILE A 739 38.58 -2.18 -6.58
N GLU A 740 37.74 -2.54 -7.55
CA GLU A 740 37.90 -2.20 -8.96
C GLU A 740 36.86 -1.15 -9.36
N LEU A 741 37.32 -0.06 -9.99
CA LEU A 741 36.46 1.05 -10.41
C LEU A 741 36.24 1.02 -11.91
N HIS A 742 34.98 0.97 -12.32
CA HIS A 742 34.53 0.92 -13.70
C HIS A 742 33.76 2.19 -14.05
N PHE A 743 34.20 2.94 -15.06
CA PHE A 743 33.56 4.19 -15.51
C PHE A 743 32.58 3.93 -16.65
N LYS A 744 31.65 3.00 -16.42
CA LYS A 744 30.63 2.55 -17.39
C LYS A 744 29.36 2.14 -16.67
N ARG A 745 28.26 2.03 -17.42
CA ARG A 745 27.05 1.36 -16.91
C ARG A 745 27.30 -0.13 -16.77
N LEU A 746 26.66 -0.75 -15.77
CA LEU A 746 26.66 -2.20 -15.62
C LEU A 746 25.84 -2.82 -16.77
N ASP A 747 26.41 -3.83 -17.42
CA ASP A 747 25.76 -4.67 -18.41
C ASP A 747 26.14 -6.15 -18.18
N ILE A 748 25.58 -7.06 -18.97
CA ILE A 748 25.80 -8.51 -18.84
C ILE A 748 27.27 -8.88 -19.02
N GLN A 749 27.98 -8.23 -19.96
CA GLN A 749 29.38 -8.55 -20.22
C GLN A 749 30.24 -8.11 -19.02
N ALA A 750 30.06 -6.89 -18.53
CA ALA A 750 30.75 -6.38 -17.35
C ALA A 750 30.44 -7.21 -16.10
N LEU A 751 29.23 -7.77 -16.00
CA LEU A 751 28.85 -8.66 -14.92
C LEU A 751 29.64 -9.98 -14.94
N LEU A 752 29.78 -10.59 -16.12
CA LEU A 752 30.58 -11.82 -16.30
C LEU A 752 32.09 -11.56 -16.17
N GLU A 753 32.57 -10.37 -16.54
CA GLU A 753 33.95 -9.94 -16.27
C GLU A 753 34.20 -9.84 -14.76
N ALA A 754 33.25 -9.28 -14.01
CA ALA A 754 33.38 -9.08 -12.57
C ALA A 754 33.18 -10.37 -11.75
N ILE A 755 32.30 -11.28 -12.20
CA ILE A 755 32.05 -12.59 -11.56
C ILE A 755 32.05 -13.67 -12.65
N PRO A 756 33.22 -14.19 -13.04
CA PRO A 756 33.34 -15.14 -14.15
C PRO A 756 32.60 -16.47 -13.94
N ASP A 757 32.42 -16.90 -12.69
CA ASP A 757 31.74 -18.15 -12.33
C ASP A 757 30.26 -17.97 -11.94
N LEU A 758 29.66 -16.80 -12.21
CA LEU A 758 28.31 -16.45 -11.74
C LEU A 758 27.22 -17.42 -12.21
N VAL A 759 27.38 -17.96 -13.43
CA VAL A 759 26.41 -18.87 -14.06
C VAL A 759 26.69 -20.30 -13.66
N GLU A 760 27.96 -20.70 -13.66
CA GLU A 760 28.42 -22.05 -13.37
C GLU A 760 28.26 -22.42 -11.89
N ASP A 761 28.47 -21.46 -10.99
CA ASP A 761 28.37 -21.69 -9.55
C ASP A 761 26.90 -21.62 -9.08
N GLN A 762 26.33 -22.81 -8.89
CA GLN A 762 24.96 -22.97 -8.42
C GLN A 762 24.80 -22.79 -6.90
N GLU A 763 25.90 -22.78 -6.14
CA GLU A 763 25.91 -22.62 -4.68
C GLU A 763 26.09 -21.16 -4.25
N ARG A 764 26.54 -20.29 -5.16
CA ARG A 764 26.69 -18.85 -4.91
C ARG A 764 25.33 -18.19 -4.68
N GLN A 765 25.15 -17.62 -3.48
CA GLN A 765 23.93 -16.92 -3.12
C GLN A 765 23.97 -15.49 -3.63
N ILE A 766 22.86 -15.05 -4.23
CA ILE A 766 22.76 -13.73 -4.83
C ILE A 766 21.83 -12.89 -3.98
N LEU A 767 22.34 -11.76 -3.48
CA LEU A 767 21.58 -10.80 -2.72
C LEU A 767 21.58 -9.45 -3.45
N LEU A 768 20.40 -8.86 -3.61
CA LEU A 768 20.18 -7.68 -4.44
C LEU A 768 19.41 -6.62 -3.64
N CYS A 769 19.93 -5.39 -3.59
CA CYS A 769 19.27 -4.26 -2.92
C CYS A 769 19.55 -2.93 -3.63
N GLY A 770 18.53 -2.10 -3.86
CA GLY A 770 18.69 -0.88 -4.64
C GLY A 770 17.36 -0.24 -5.04
N PRO A 771 17.41 0.89 -5.78
CA PRO A 771 16.20 1.52 -6.32
C PRO A 771 15.57 0.65 -7.41
N GLU A 772 14.25 0.72 -7.58
CA GLU A 772 13.49 -0.16 -8.50
C GLU A 772 14.08 -0.24 -9.92
N PRO A 773 14.45 0.88 -10.59
CA PRO A 773 15.02 0.79 -11.94
C PRO A 773 16.35 0.01 -12.01
N TYR A 774 17.13 0.02 -10.92
CA TYR A 774 18.35 -0.79 -10.81
C TYR A 774 17.99 -2.26 -10.59
N LEU A 775 17.01 -2.53 -9.71
CA LEU A 775 16.55 -3.89 -9.44
C LEU A 775 15.98 -4.57 -10.69
N GLU A 776 15.12 -3.88 -11.43
CA GLU A 776 14.56 -4.36 -12.70
C GLU A 776 15.65 -4.70 -13.71
N ALA A 777 16.64 -3.81 -13.87
CA ALA A 777 17.76 -4.02 -14.79
C ALA A 777 18.58 -5.26 -14.40
N VAL A 778 18.99 -5.38 -13.14
CA VAL A 778 19.82 -6.51 -12.68
C VAL A 778 19.02 -7.82 -12.72
N ARG A 779 17.74 -7.84 -12.33
CA ARG A 779 16.88 -9.02 -12.49
C ARG A 779 16.77 -9.42 -13.96
N GLY A 780 16.62 -8.46 -14.87
CA GLY A 780 16.64 -8.69 -16.31
C GLY A 780 17.94 -9.35 -16.79
N TYR A 781 19.09 -8.89 -16.30
CA TYR A 781 20.40 -9.48 -16.62
C TYR A 781 20.53 -10.91 -16.09
N LEU A 782 20.19 -11.13 -14.81
CA LEU A 782 20.25 -12.46 -14.17
C LEU A 782 19.31 -13.46 -14.86
N HIS A 783 18.11 -13.02 -15.24
CA HIS A 783 17.15 -13.83 -15.99
C HIS A 783 17.69 -14.21 -17.38
N GLN A 784 18.30 -13.28 -18.11
CA GLN A 784 18.93 -13.56 -19.40
C GLN A 784 20.11 -14.53 -19.30
N LEU A 785 20.84 -14.51 -18.18
CA LEU A 785 21.90 -15.46 -17.85
C LEU A 785 21.38 -16.84 -17.38
N GLY A 786 20.05 -17.03 -17.31
CA GLY A 786 19.43 -18.30 -16.90
C GLY A 786 19.45 -18.54 -15.39
N ILE A 787 19.70 -17.52 -14.56
CA ILE A 787 19.70 -17.64 -13.11
C ILE A 787 18.25 -17.66 -12.59
N PRO A 788 17.83 -18.71 -11.86
CA PRO A 788 16.46 -18.81 -11.35
C PRO A 788 16.14 -17.71 -10.34
N ALA A 789 14.93 -17.13 -10.40
CA ALA A 789 14.48 -16.09 -9.47
C ALA A 789 14.55 -16.54 -7.99
N GLY A 790 14.30 -17.82 -7.71
CA GLY A 790 14.40 -18.39 -6.34
C GLY A 790 15.83 -18.40 -5.76
N ARG A 791 16.86 -18.15 -6.58
CA ARG A 791 18.27 -18.05 -6.18
C ARG A 791 18.69 -16.63 -5.81
N VAL A 792 17.80 -15.65 -5.99
CA VAL A 792 18.04 -14.22 -5.80
C VAL A 792 17.19 -13.71 -4.64
N LEU A 793 17.82 -13.41 -3.51
CA LEU A 793 17.18 -12.71 -2.41
C LEU A 793 17.19 -11.21 -2.73
N THR A 794 16.02 -10.56 -2.76
CA THR A 794 15.91 -9.14 -3.10
C THR A 794 15.26 -8.34 -1.97
N GLU A 795 15.81 -7.17 -1.66
CA GLU A 795 15.17 -6.15 -0.82
C GLU A 795 14.88 -4.91 -1.68
N GLU A 796 13.61 -4.49 -1.70
CA GLU A 796 13.14 -3.32 -2.43
C GLU A 796 13.02 -2.10 -1.52
N PHE A 797 13.39 -0.91 -2.01
CA PHE A 797 13.23 0.35 -1.28
C PHE A 797 11.85 0.99 -1.44
N ASN A 798 10.85 0.28 -1.97
CA ASN A 798 9.48 0.76 -2.13
C ASN A 798 8.73 0.83 -0.78
N PHE A 799 9.26 1.63 0.15
CA PHE A 799 8.72 1.94 1.47
C PHE A 799 7.90 3.24 1.45
#